data_AF-A0A1Y2H6B9-F1
#
_entry.id   AF-A0A1Y2H6B9-F1
#
_cell.length_a   1.000
_cell.length_b   1.000
_cell.length_c   1.000
_cell.angle_alpha   90.00
_cell.angle_beta   90.00
_cell.angle_gamma   90.00
#
_symmetry.space_group_name_H-M   'P 1'
#
loop_
_entity.id
_entity.type
_entity.pdbx_description
1 polymer ?
#
loop_
_entity_poly.entity_id
_entity_poly.type
_entity_poly.pdbx_seq_one_letter_code
_entity_poly.pdbx_strand_id
1 'polypeptide(L)'
;MNAAVDQPVDMPTLPIYLADPIIILTIRLVATSSSLWHPTAVVQPLNVLSRIHVPLATKVALLHMPHIDMNLATKCGDLYLLKLMHQWSKQPRGRPLKYDWSELLPFALKCDTTRVLEWWIDESKLFLYWDWGAHELMEAFCDPLEHTWLEWWKARGYPNLKHTWLEWWNARGDPNLRWKVDSDRPLADISVHASGNGRVDILDWVLRNAGTTWMDSAGAKAAVAAARNGHVHILEWWFLQFQARIDWIHVFSPAFSGGQVTVLEWCGNHPLVMEAWSQPQKRWANVFLTLFDSGLVAVLEWCKSQPLVMEAWRQCLDECLREFHKSEILSMFYKVLGRGLGLDWLRAFDMLPFADGNRDFTQEACVKGDLDLVQELHNRGFLLGSRNQLAEFALPSGNLELLKWIQANIDPSIPNVEHWHFRYDSYQVASSFGNIDVLDWLLRNGYPFPSLGHTGDRSRASVFSAATKHLPVLEWLFKHGLASGMQMEDWTISLERASNRGHIDVLDWLAKHIPEETGTALPSTRPIPLALSRDVFSKGRVDVVEWWLHKSGWLKHLYDLNHGHPYRYACDSRCGCEDLSKAALKVWYDAGQPMDFAACIHAASINGRVDVLDWLLRSTSASEQDFVRAWSSNEFPDKTESGNMYAYDRGNPDKANHAKSLAWWRANLPNVAKMPVNRGPYCNPVHAHYMQYVLSNRDAKFTVKRIRAAG
;
A
#
# COMPACT_ATOMS: atom_id res chain seq x y z
N MET A 1 -68.34 -30.33 -11.14
CA MET A 1 -67.93 -29.76 -9.84
C MET A 1 -67.14 -28.50 -10.13
N ASN A 2 -67.75 -27.34 -9.91
CA ASN A 2 -67.14 -26.03 -10.14
C ASN A 2 -66.07 -25.78 -9.09
N ALA A 3 -64.80 -25.71 -9.51
CA ALA A 3 -63.74 -25.14 -8.68
C ALA A 3 -63.79 -23.62 -8.83
N ALA A 4 -63.98 -22.94 -7.71
CA ALA A 4 -64.05 -21.50 -7.62
C ALA A 4 -62.74 -20.86 -8.13
N VAL A 5 -62.88 -19.90 -9.04
CA VAL A 5 -61.82 -18.97 -9.41
C VAL A 5 -61.79 -17.92 -8.30
N ASP A 6 -60.77 -17.98 -7.44
CA ASP A 6 -60.50 -16.91 -6.48
C ASP A 6 -60.29 -15.60 -7.23
N GLN A 7 -61.09 -14.59 -6.87
CA GLN A 7 -60.93 -13.22 -7.35
C GLN A 7 -59.56 -12.68 -6.90
N PRO A 8 -58.89 -11.83 -7.69
CA PRO A 8 -57.68 -11.17 -7.23
C PRO A 8 -58.08 -10.26 -6.06
N VAL A 9 -57.56 -10.58 -4.88
CA VAL A 9 -57.67 -9.72 -3.69
C VAL A 9 -57.17 -8.34 -4.10
N ASP A 10 -58.06 -7.35 -4.04
CA ASP A 10 -57.77 -5.94 -4.30
C ASP A 10 -56.67 -5.52 -3.31
N MET A 11 -55.40 -5.57 -3.77
CA MET A 11 -54.28 -5.12 -2.97
C MET A 11 -54.48 -3.63 -2.73
N PRO A 12 -54.47 -3.15 -1.47
CA PRO A 12 -54.72 -1.75 -1.18
C PRO A 12 -53.69 -0.88 -1.91
N THR A 13 -54.13 -0.13 -2.91
CA THR A 13 -53.26 0.79 -3.66
C THR A 13 -52.94 1.98 -2.76
N LEU A 14 -51.68 2.13 -2.38
CA LEU A 14 -51.23 3.29 -1.61
C LEU A 14 -51.38 4.55 -2.48
N PRO A 15 -52.21 5.53 -2.09
CA PRO A 15 -52.36 6.76 -2.86
C PRO A 15 -51.04 7.53 -2.96
N ILE A 16 -50.75 8.11 -4.14
CA ILE A 16 -49.50 8.87 -4.40
C ILE A 16 -49.24 9.96 -3.35
N TYR A 17 -50.29 10.59 -2.81
CA TYR A 17 -50.17 11.61 -1.76
C TYR A 17 -49.66 11.06 -0.41
N LEU A 18 -49.81 9.75 -0.16
CA LEU A 18 -49.22 9.05 0.99
C LEU A 18 -47.85 8.46 0.65
N ALA A 19 -47.57 8.19 -0.62
CA ALA A 19 -46.28 7.66 -1.05
C ALA A 19 -45.13 8.68 -0.90
N ASP A 20 -45.34 9.96 -1.24
CA ASP A 20 -44.29 11.00 -1.11
C ASP A 20 -43.84 11.19 0.36
N PRO A 21 -44.74 11.35 1.35
CA PRO A 21 -44.36 11.42 2.77
C PRO A 21 -43.68 10.14 3.29
N ILE A 22 -44.10 8.96 2.87
CA ILE A 22 -43.51 7.69 3.29
C ILE A 22 -42.09 7.53 2.74
N ILE A 23 -41.87 7.89 1.47
CA ILE A 23 -40.54 7.90 0.85
C ILE A 23 -39.65 8.96 1.52
N ILE A 24 -40.18 10.15 1.81
CA ILE A 24 -39.48 11.19 2.59
C ILE A 24 -39.04 10.67 3.95
N LEU A 25 -39.93 10.00 4.69
CA LEU A 25 -39.62 9.41 5.99
C LEU A 25 -38.59 8.30 5.87
N THR A 26 -38.66 7.50 4.81
CA THR A 26 -37.71 6.43 4.53
C THR A 26 -36.33 6.99 4.21
N ILE A 27 -36.23 8.02 3.35
CA ILE A 27 -34.99 8.74 3.04
C ILE A 27 -34.38 9.33 4.29
N ARG A 28 -35.20 9.97 5.14
CA ARG A 28 -34.78 10.46 6.45
C ARG A 28 -34.23 9.30 7.27
N LEU A 29 -34.99 8.23 7.48
CA LEU A 29 -34.58 7.07 8.27
C LEU A 29 -33.28 6.43 7.75
N VAL A 30 -33.12 6.28 6.44
CA VAL A 30 -31.94 5.68 5.81
C VAL A 30 -30.72 6.60 5.97
N ALA A 31 -30.84 7.88 5.59
CA ALA A 31 -29.78 8.88 5.80
C ALA A 31 -29.34 8.93 7.27
N THR A 32 -30.27 8.64 8.16
CA THR A 32 -30.05 8.62 9.60
C THR A 32 -29.57 7.29 10.18
N SER A 33 -29.48 6.23 9.39
CA SER A 33 -29.07 4.90 9.84
C SER A 33 -27.67 4.50 9.35
N SER A 34 -27.25 5.01 8.19
CA SER A 34 -25.91 4.80 7.62
C SER A 34 -24.96 5.90 8.08
N SER A 35 -24.16 5.67 9.13
CA SER A 35 -23.24 6.64 9.77
C SER A 35 -22.10 7.21 8.90
N LEU A 36 -22.16 7.10 7.57
CA LEU A 36 -21.12 7.52 6.64
C LEU A 36 -21.66 8.10 5.31
N TRP A 37 -22.91 8.55 5.24
CA TRP A 37 -23.47 9.14 4.01
C TRP A 37 -23.31 8.22 2.79
N HIS A 38 -23.65 6.94 2.91
CA HIS A 38 -23.53 6.01 1.78
C HIS A 38 -24.51 6.39 0.67
N PRO A 39 -24.05 6.92 -0.47
CA PRO A 39 -24.95 7.48 -1.45
C PRO A 39 -25.83 6.40 -2.10
N THR A 40 -25.31 5.18 -2.22
CA THR A 40 -26.02 3.98 -2.67
C THR A 40 -27.24 3.63 -1.82
N ALA A 41 -27.23 3.90 -0.51
CA ALA A 41 -28.36 3.60 0.38
C ALA A 41 -29.52 4.59 0.19
N VAL A 42 -29.23 5.85 -0.16
CA VAL A 42 -30.25 6.89 -0.41
C VAL A 42 -30.84 6.75 -1.82
N VAL A 43 -30.09 6.17 -2.77
CA VAL A 43 -30.53 5.93 -4.16
C VAL A 43 -31.69 4.92 -4.23
N GLN A 44 -31.68 3.86 -3.41
CA GLN A 44 -32.77 2.86 -3.41
C GLN A 44 -34.17 3.46 -3.14
N PRO A 45 -34.42 4.19 -2.04
CA PRO A 45 -35.74 4.79 -1.78
C PRO A 45 -36.10 5.92 -2.77
N LEU A 46 -35.10 6.63 -3.33
CA LEU A 46 -35.33 7.63 -4.37
C LEU A 46 -35.77 7.05 -5.72
N ASN A 47 -35.49 5.77 -5.97
CA ASN A 47 -35.84 5.08 -7.22
C ASN A 47 -37.13 4.25 -7.12
N VAL A 48 -37.83 4.28 -5.97
CA VAL A 48 -39.09 3.53 -5.77
C VAL A 48 -40.23 4.10 -6.62
N LEU A 49 -40.28 5.42 -6.80
CA LEU A 49 -41.27 6.10 -7.63
C LEU A 49 -40.60 7.14 -8.53
N SER A 50 -41.18 7.39 -9.70
CA SER A 50 -40.70 8.44 -10.60
C SER A 50 -40.75 9.80 -9.91
N ARG A 51 -39.66 10.57 -10.04
CA ARG A 51 -39.44 11.86 -9.37
C ARG A 51 -40.45 12.94 -9.73
N ILE A 52 -41.15 12.76 -10.85
CA ILE A 52 -42.29 13.60 -11.25
C ILE A 52 -43.42 13.50 -10.23
N HIS A 53 -43.60 12.34 -9.60
CA HIS A 53 -44.67 12.05 -8.66
C HIS A 53 -44.29 12.29 -7.20
N VAL A 54 -42.98 12.43 -6.89
CA VAL A 54 -42.44 12.61 -5.53
C VAL A 54 -41.37 13.72 -5.46
N PRO A 55 -41.69 14.97 -5.84
CA PRO A 55 -40.70 16.05 -5.96
C PRO A 55 -40.08 16.46 -4.62
N LEU A 56 -40.77 16.24 -3.50
CA LEU A 56 -40.31 16.60 -2.16
C LEU A 56 -39.30 15.58 -1.62
N ALA A 57 -39.41 14.30 -1.97
CA ALA A 57 -38.46 13.26 -1.63
C ALA A 57 -37.02 13.59 -2.06
N THR A 58 -36.83 14.06 -3.31
CA THR A 58 -35.51 14.47 -3.82
C THR A 58 -34.95 15.67 -3.04
N LYS A 59 -35.79 16.65 -2.73
CA LYS A 59 -35.39 17.83 -1.93
C LYS A 59 -34.96 17.44 -0.51
N VAL A 60 -35.66 16.49 0.11
CA VAL A 60 -35.29 15.99 1.44
C VAL A 60 -34.00 15.18 1.40
N ALA A 61 -33.79 14.33 0.39
CA ALA A 61 -32.51 13.62 0.22
C ALA A 61 -31.33 14.60 0.10
N LEU A 62 -31.49 15.66 -0.70
CA LEU A 62 -30.49 16.72 -0.87
C LEU A 62 -30.25 17.54 0.41
N LEU A 63 -31.28 17.77 1.23
CA LEU A 63 -31.18 18.48 2.52
C LEU A 63 -30.31 17.76 3.56
N HIS A 64 -30.30 16.44 3.52
CA HIS A 64 -29.49 15.66 4.44
C HIS A 64 -28.04 15.59 3.98
N MET A 65 -27.70 15.69 2.69
CA MET A 65 -26.30 15.65 2.24
C MET A 65 -25.51 16.92 2.63
N PRO A 66 -24.30 16.79 3.23
CA PRO A 66 -23.57 17.94 3.77
C PRO A 66 -22.95 18.87 2.72
N HIS A 67 -22.75 18.34 1.51
CA HIS A 67 -22.46 19.08 0.28
C HIS A 67 -23.23 18.42 -0.86
N ILE A 68 -23.51 19.20 -1.89
CA ILE A 68 -24.19 18.74 -3.09
C ILE A 68 -23.10 18.13 -3.99
N ASP A 69 -22.91 16.81 -3.90
CA ASP A 69 -21.94 16.06 -4.73
C ASP A 69 -22.48 15.86 -6.14
N MET A 70 -22.03 16.71 -7.05
CA MET A 70 -22.44 16.66 -8.44
C MET A 70 -21.73 15.56 -9.23
N ASN A 71 -20.60 15.04 -8.74
CA ASN A 71 -19.88 13.93 -9.38
C ASN A 71 -20.74 12.68 -9.33
N LEU A 72 -21.37 12.40 -8.18
CA LEU A 72 -22.29 11.28 -8.05
C LEU A 72 -23.52 11.41 -8.94
N ALA A 73 -24.16 12.59 -8.98
CA ALA A 73 -25.33 12.80 -9.84
C ALA A 73 -24.98 12.62 -11.33
N THR A 74 -23.77 13.01 -11.71
CA THR A 74 -23.19 12.76 -13.04
C THR A 74 -22.94 11.27 -13.27
N LYS A 75 -22.34 10.55 -12.31
CA LYS A 75 -22.16 9.08 -12.33
C LYS A 75 -23.48 8.30 -12.42
N CYS A 76 -24.60 8.89 -12.02
CA CYS A 76 -25.91 8.28 -12.11
C CYS A 76 -26.69 8.71 -13.37
N GLY A 77 -26.14 9.55 -14.25
CA GLY A 77 -26.82 10.04 -15.46
C GLY A 77 -28.05 10.92 -15.18
N ASP A 78 -28.16 11.51 -13.99
CA ASP A 78 -29.41 12.09 -13.50
C ASP A 78 -29.51 13.59 -13.73
N LEU A 79 -29.97 13.95 -14.93
CA LEU A 79 -30.10 15.34 -15.37
C LEU A 79 -31.07 16.16 -14.49
N TYR A 80 -32.16 15.55 -14.03
CA TYR A 80 -33.14 16.24 -13.20
C TYR A 80 -32.52 16.63 -11.85
N LEU A 81 -31.77 15.71 -11.26
CA LEU A 81 -31.04 15.94 -10.03
C LEU A 81 -30.00 17.04 -10.19
N LEU A 82 -29.21 17.03 -11.27
CA LEU A 82 -28.22 18.07 -11.58
C LEU A 82 -28.87 19.47 -11.72
N LYS A 83 -29.98 19.58 -12.48
CA LYS A 83 -30.74 20.82 -12.63
C LYS A 83 -31.28 21.33 -11.30
N LEU A 84 -31.85 20.43 -10.50
CA LEU A 84 -32.39 20.75 -9.18
C LEU A 84 -31.30 21.23 -8.22
N MET A 85 -30.17 20.52 -8.16
CA MET A 85 -29.01 20.85 -7.34
C MET A 85 -28.44 22.24 -7.68
N HIS A 86 -28.28 22.54 -8.98
CA HIS A 86 -27.80 23.83 -9.45
C HIS A 86 -28.79 24.99 -9.22
N GLN A 87 -30.10 24.75 -9.32
CA GLN A 87 -31.10 25.76 -8.97
C GLN A 87 -31.11 26.02 -7.46
N TRP A 88 -31.01 24.96 -6.66
CA TRP A 88 -31.06 25.07 -5.21
C TRP A 88 -29.84 25.77 -4.63
N SER A 89 -28.64 25.61 -5.23
CA SER A 89 -27.44 26.34 -4.82
C SER A 89 -27.56 27.86 -4.99
N LYS A 90 -28.48 28.35 -5.83
CA LYS A 90 -28.75 29.78 -6.07
C LYS A 90 -29.81 30.37 -5.15
N GLN A 91 -30.48 29.55 -4.33
CA GLN A 91 -31.54 30.00 -3.42
C GLN A 91 -30.98 30.43 -2.05
N PRO A 92 -31.70 31.28 -1.29
CA PRO A 92 -31.34 31.58 0.09
C PRO A 92 -31.28 30.29 0.93
N ARG A 93 -30.18 30.07 1.66
CA ARG A 93 -29.85 28.82 2.38
C ARG A 93 -29.48 27.62 1.47
N GLY A 94 -29.25 27.84 0.18
CA GLY A 94 -28.65 26.87 -0.73
C GLY A 94 -27.23 26.49 -0.29
N ARG A 95 -26.82 25.25 -0.55
CA ARG A 95 -25.47 24.76 -0.24
C ARG A 95 -24.51 25.06 -1.41
N PRO A 96 -23.20 25.29 -1.14
CA PRO A 96 -22.19 25.35 -2.20
C PRO A 96 -22.14 24.03 -2.98
N LEU A 97 -21.95 24.14 -4.30
CA LEU A 97 -21.73 22.98 -5.16
C LEU A 97 -20.34 22.41 -4.92
N LYS A 98 -20.23 21.08 -4.79
CA LYS A 98 -18.96 20.38 -4.79
C LYS A 98 -18.90 19.50 -6.03
N TYR A 99 -17.88 19.70 -6.84
CA TYR A 99 -17.59 18.86 -7.99
C TYR A 99 -16.10 18.87 -8.26
N ASP A 100 -15.60 17.78 -8.82
CA ASP A 100 -14.24 17.69 -9.35
C ASP A 100 -14.33 17.63 -10.87
N TRP A 101 -13.88 18.70 -11.51
CA TRP A 101 -13.97 18.86 -12.96
C TRP A 101 -13.17 17.78 -13.72
N SER A 102 -12.11 17.20 -13.10
CA SER A 102 -11.32 16.12 -13.69
C SER A 102 -12.10 14.80 -13.79
N GLU A 103 -13.03 14.58 -12.86
CA GLU A 103 -13.87 13.38 -12.77
C GLU A 103 -15.16 13.50 -13.60
N LEU A 104 -15.69 14.71 -13.79
CA LEU A 104 -17.02 14.92 -14.39
C LEU A 104 -17.13 14.41 -15.84
N LEU A 105 -16.17 14.74 -16.70
CA LEU A 105 -16.19 14.33 -18.11
C LEU A 105 -16.08 12.80 -18.27
N PRO A 106 -15.09 12.12 -17.67
CA PRO A 106 -15.01 10.65 -17.71
C PRO A 106 -16.31 9.96 -17.30
N PHE A 107 -16.90 10.41 -16.20
CA PHE A 107 -18.14 9.79 -15.71
C PHE A 107 -19.33 10.13 -16.60
N ALA A 108 -19.46 11.36 -17.09
CA ALA A 108 -20.54 11.72 -18.00
C ALA A 108 -20.51 10.90 -19.30
N LEU A 109 -19.32 10.63 -19.85
CA LEU A 109 -19.14 9.77 -21.02
C LEU A 109 -19.49 8.31 -20.72
N LYS A 110 -19.07 7.78 -19.56
CA LYS A 110 -19.40 6.40 -19.13
C LYS A 110 -20.90 6.19 -18.84
N CYS A 111 -21.66 7.24 -18.55
CA CYS A 111 -23.07 7.15 -18.16
C CYS A 111 -24.08 7.23 -19.31
N ASP A 112 -23.65 7.07 -20.56
CA ASP A 112 -24.49 7.01 -21.79
C ASP A 112 -25.63 8.05 -21.84
N THR A 113 -25.37 9.28 -21.41
CA THR A 113 -26.37 10.34 -21.37
C THR A 113 -25.79 11.63 -21.94
N THR A 114 -25.81 11.75 -23.27
CA THR A 114 -25.43 12.97 -24.01
C THR A 114 -26.04 14.24 -23.40
N ARG A 115 -27.27 14.14 -22.91
CA ARG A 115 -28.02 15.22 -22.25
C ARG A 115 -27.38 15.73 -20.95
N VAL A 116 -26.69 14.88 -20.19
CA VAL A 116 -25.98 15.29 -18.96
C VAL A 116 -24.76 16.12 -19.33
N LEU A 117 -24.03 15.70 -20.35
CA LEU A 117 -22.87 16.41 -20.86
C LEU A 117 -23.27 17.74 -21.52
N GLU A 118 -24.33 17.76 -22.32
CA GLU A 118 -24.93 18.97 -22.91
C GLU A 118 -25.35 19.96 -21.81
N TRP A 119 -25.95 19.47 -20.73
CA TRP A 119 -26.28 20.33 -19.61
C TRP A 119 -25.04 20.93 -18.94
N TRP A 120 -24.00 20.13 -18.71
CA TRP A 120 -22.75 20.62 -18.14
C TRP A 120 -22.10 21.68 -19.04
N ILE A 121 -22.01 21.44 -20.34
CA ILE A 121 -21.29 22.30 -21.29
C ILE A 121 -22.11 23.54 -21.67
N ASP A 122 -23.39 23.38 -22.00
CA ASP A 122 -24.20 24.44 -22.61
C ASP A 122 -25.05 25.19 -21.58
N GLU A 123 -25.65 24.48 -20.62
CA GLU A 123 -26.67 25.05 -19.72
C GLU A 123 -26.11 25.48 -18.35
N SER A 124 -25.12 24.77 -17.81
CA SER A 124 -24.71 24.91 -16.41
C SER A 124 -23.96 26.21 -16.14
N LYS A 125 -23.16 26.69 -17.11
CA LYS A 125 -22.16 27.78 -16.95
C LYS A 125 -21.13 27.52 -15.85
N LEU A 126 -21.02 26.29 -15.35
CA LEU A 126 -20.08 25.88 -14.29
C LEU A 126 -18.84 25.17 -14.86
N PHE A 127 -18.95 24.64 -16.07
CA PHE A 127 -17.93 23.78 -16.66
C PHE A 127 -16.70 24.58 -17.11
N LEU A 128 -15.51 24.15 -16.69
CA LEU A 128 -14.30 24.98 -16.72
C LEU A 128 -13.20 24.47 -17.67
N TYR A 129 -13.05 23.16 -17.93
CA TYR A 129 -11.92 22.65 -18.74
C TYR A 129 -12.04 21.17 -19.14
N TRP A 130 -11.40 20.78 -20.26
CA TRP A 130 -11.18 19.39 -20.67
C TRP A 130 -9.71 18.99 -20.42
N ASP A 131 -9.45 18.11 -19.46
CA ASP A 131 -8.11 17.57 -19.24
C ASP A 131 -7.91 16.30 -20.07
N TRP A 132 -7.39 16.50 -21.28
CA TRP A 132 -6.98 15.42 -22.18
C TRP A 132 -5.75 14.63 -21.66
N GLY A 133 -5.08 15.08 -20.60
CA GLY A 133 -4.06 14.28 -19.92
C GLY A 133 -4.62 13.24 -18.94
N ALA A 134 -5.90 13.35 -18.57
CA ALA A 134 -6.53 12.44 -17.63
C ALA A 134 -6.79 11.06 -18.26
N HIS A 135 -6.26 10.02 -17.61
CA HIS A 135 -6.40 8.63 -18.06
C HIS A 135 -7.88 8.20 -18.10
N GLU A 136 -8.66 8.61 -17.11
CA GLU A 136 -10.09 8.29 -16.98
C GLU A 136 -10.90 8.84 -18.15
N LEU A 137 -10.53 10.02 -18.66
CA LEU A 137 -11.22 10.65 -19.80
C LEU A 137 -10.96 9.85 -21.07
N MET A 138 -9.70 9.49 -21.30
CA MET A 138 -9.29 8.73 -22.47
C MET A 138 -9.86 7.32 -22.48
N GLU A 139 -9.88 6.66 -21.31
CA GLU A 139 -10.53 5.38 -21.12
C GLU A 139 -12.03 5.47 -21.45
N ALA A 140 -12.72 6.52 -21.00
CA ALA A 140 -14.15 6.71 -21.30
C ALA A 140 -14.42 6.91 -22.80
N PHE A 141 -13.53 7.59 -23.54
CA PHE A 141 -13.61 7.67 -25.01
C PHE A 141 -13.33 6.35 -25.73
N CYS A 142 -12.67 5.40 -25.05
CA CYS A 142 -12.27 4.11 -25.61
C CYS A 142 -13.12 2.94 -25.12
N ASP A 143 -14.20 3.19 -24.38
CA ASP A 143 -15.07 2.16 -23.79
C ASP A 143 -15.82 1.36 -24.89
N PRO A 144 -15.96 0.02 -24.77
CA PRO A 144 -16.72 -0.82 -25.70
C PRO A 144 -18.21 -0.45 -25.82
N LEU A 145 -18.76 0.23 -24.82
CA LEU A 145 -20.13 0.75 -24.86
C LEU A 145 -20.17 2.07 -25.65
N GLU A 146 -20.33 1.91 -26.96
CA GLU A 146 -20.95 2.87 -27.89
C GLU A 146 -20.06 3.97 -28.53
N HIS A 147 -19.92 3.89 -29.86
CA HIS A 147 -19.30 4.88 -30.76
C HIS A 147 -20.00 6.26 -30.80
N THR A 148 -21.05 6.45 -30.01
CA THR A 148 -21.93 7.63 -30.03
C THR A 148 -21.19 8.91 -29.66
N TRP A 149 -20.16 8.81 -28.80
CA TRP A 149 -19.42 9.98 -28.32
C TRP A 149 -18.50 10.61 -29.35
N LEU A 150 -17.83 9.81 -30.19
CA LEU A 150 -16.97 10.35 -31.24
C LEU A 150 -17.79 11.07 -32.31
N GLU A 151 -18.94 10.52 -32.69
CA GLU A 151 -19.88 11.19 -33.60
C GLU A 151 -20.54 12.42 -32.96
N TRP A 152 -20.89 12.36 -31.67
CA TRP A 152 -21.39 13.52 -30.93
C TRP A 152 -20.35 14.65 -30.86
N TRP A 153 -19.09 14.30 -30.60
CA TRP A 153 -17.98 15.26 -30.53
C TRP A 153 -17.69 15.90 -31.89
N LYS A 154 -17.75 15.11 -32.97
CA LYS A 154 -17.64 15.58 -34.36
C LYS A 154 -18.80 16.49 -34.75
N ALA A 155 -20.04 16.14 -34.42
CA ALA A 155 -21.23 16.94 -34.73
C ALA A 155 -21.17 18.35 -34.13
N ARG A 156 -20.39 18.53 -33.06
CA ARG A 156 -20.15 19.82 -32.40
C ARG A 156 -18.90 20.56 -32.87
N GLY A 157 -18.23 20.07 -33.91
CA GLY A 157 -17.02 20.72 -34.45
C GLY A 157 -15.79 20.60 -33.55
N TYR A 158 -15.67 19.49 -32.83
CA TYR A 158 -14.55 19.18 -31.93
C TYR A 158 -14.31 20.25 -30.85
N PRO A 159 -15.30 20.49 -29.95
CA PRO A 159 -15.15 21.45 -28.87
C PRO A 159 -13.89 21.16 -28.05
N ASN A 160 -13.11 22.22 -27.78
CA ASN A 160 -11.85 22.20 -27.01
C ASN A 160 -10.71 21.32 -27.57
N LEU A 161 -10.72 21.03 -28.88
CA LEU A 161 -9.59 20.37 -29.55
C LEU A 161 -8.31 21.22 -29.58
N LYS A 162 -8.44 22.54 -29.75
CA LYS A 162 -7.31 23.49 -29.87
C LYS A 162 -6.90 24.16 -28.54
N HIS A 163 -7.86 24.32 -27.61
CA HIS A 163 -7.65 25.00 -26.33
C HIS A 163 -6.99 24.08 -25.29
N THR A 164 -5.69 23.88 -25.44
CA THR A 164 -4.87 23.24 -24.40
C THR A 164 -4.62 24.22 -23.24
N TRP A 165 -4.44 23.73 -22.02
CA TRP A 165 -4.00 24.52 -20.86
C TRP A 165 -2.78 25.41 -21.17
N LEU A 166 -1.93 24.96 -22.11
CA LEU A 166 -0.79 25.69 -22.65
C LEU A 166 -1.19 27.00 -23.36
N GLU A 167 -2.33 27.10 -24.04
CA GLU A 167 -2.81 28.36 -24.63
C GLU A 167 -3.23 29.37 -23.56
N TRP A 168 -3.92 28.91 -22.50
CA TRP A 168 -4.31 29.74 -21.37
C TRP A 168 -3.09 30.22 -20.56
N TRP A 169 -2.11 29.33 -20.35
CA TRP A 169 -0.84 29.66 -19.73
C TRP A 169 0.03 30.57 -20.61
N ASN A 170 0.16 30.30 -21.91
CA ASN A 170 0.92 31.14 -22.85
C ASN A 170 0.30 32.54 -23.05
N ALA A 171 -1.00 32.68 -22.80
CA ALA A 171 -1.72 33.96 -22.82
C ALA A 171 -1.57 34.77 -21.51
N ARG A 172 -1.16 34.13 -20.39
CA ARG A 172 -1.08 34.76 -19.06
C ARG A 172 0.29 34.66 -18.37
N GLY A 173 1.20 33.84 -18.89
CA GLY A 173 2.53 33.56 -18.38
C GLY A 173 3.64 34.34 -19.07
N ASP A 174 4.87 34.17 -18.60
CA ASP A 174 6.07 34.85 -19.11
C ASP A 174 6.25 34.60 -20.63
N PRO A 175 6.38 35.64 -21.48
CA PRO A 175 6.66 35.51 -22.90
C PRO A 175 7.87 34.63 -23.24
N ASN A 176 8.84 34.49 -22.33
CA ASN A 176 10.04 33.67 -22.50
C ASN A 176 9.85 32.17 -22.18
N LEU A 177 8.71 31.78 -21.60
CA LEU A 177 8.36 30.39 -21.24
C LEU A 177 7.19 29.85 -22.08
N ARG A 178 7.11 30.27 -23.36
CA ARG A 178 6.06 29.81 -24.28
C ARG A 178 6.37 28.41 -24.82
N TRP A 179 5.54 27.46 -24.46
CA TRP A 179 5.59 26.09 -24.97
C TRP A 179 4.75 25.98 -26.25
N LYS A 180 5.22 25.22 -27.24
CA LYS A 180 4.51 25.04 -28.52
C LYS A 180 3.17 24.33 -28.28
N VAL A 181 2.08 24.91 -28.76
CA VAL A 181 0.74 24.30 -28.73
C VAL A 181 0.69 23.26 -29.83
N ASP A 182 0.64 21.99 -29.44
CA ASP A 182 0.50 20.87 -30.37
C ASP A 182 -1.00 20.56 -30.50
N SER A 183 -1.63 21.09 -31.55
CA SER A 183 -3.09 20.99 -31.75
C SER A 183 -3.59 19.57 -31.95
N ASP A 184 -2.68 18.62 -32.23
CA ASP A 184 -3.01 17.24 -32.56
C ASP A 184 -2.80 16.28 -31.36
N ARG A 185 -2.30 16.80 -30.24
CA ARG A 185 -2.03 16.01 -29.03
C ARG A 185 -3.25 15.27 -28.47
N PRO A 186 -4.47 15.84 -28.40
CA PRO A 186 -5.64 15.10 -27.92
C PRO A 186 -5.98 13.87 -28.76
N LEU A 187 -5.90 13.99 -30.09
CA LEU A 187 -6.16 12.87 -31.01
C LEU A 187 -5.09 11.80 -30.90
N ALA A 188 -3.84 12.21 -30.70
CA ALA A 188 -2.75 11.29 -30.45
C ALA A 188 -2.94 10.52 -29.13
N ASP A 189 -3.31 11.19 -28.05
CA ASP A 189 -3.53 10.57 -26.74
C ASP A 189 -4.74 9.61 -26.76
N ILE A 190 -5.85 9.97 -27.45
CA ILE A 190 -6.99 9.05 -27.71
C ILE A 190 -6.50 7.79 -28.42
N SER A 191 -5.69 7.97 -29.47
CA SER A 191 -5.22 6.85 -30.29
C SER A 191 -4.25 5.93 -29.54
N VAL A 192 -3.44 6.47 -28.63
CA VAL A 192 -2.58 5.68 -27.73
C VAL A 192 -3.43 4.82 -26.79
N HIS A 193 -4.47 5.39 -26.18
CA HIS A 193 -5.36 4.63 -25.29
C HIS A 193 -6.20 3.60 -26.04
N ALA A 194 -6.72 3.95 -27.23
CA ALA A 194 -7.41 3.00 -28.11
C ALA A 194 -6.50 1.82 -28.47
N SER A 195 -5.22 2.10 -28.75
CA SER A 195 -4.22 1.07 -29.03
C SER A 195 -3.96 0.17 -27.83
N GLY A 196 -3.87 0.75 -26.63
CA GLY A 196 -3.75 0.00 -25.37
C GLY A 196 -4.99 -0.82 -24.99
N ASN A 197 -6.16 -0.52 -25.54
CA ASN A 197 -7.42 -1.25 -25.30
C ASN A 197 -7.81 -2.18 -26.46
N GLY A 198 -7.00 -2.28 -27.52
CA GLY A 198 -7.29 -3.17 -28.65
C GLY A 198 -8.36 -2.66 -29.62
N ARG A 199 -8.60 -1.34 -29.68
CA ARG A 199 -9.73 -0.72 -30.41
C ARG A 199 -9.34 -0.19 -31.80
N VAL A 200 -9.37 -1.07 -32.81
CA VAL A 200 -9.08 -0.70 -34.22
C VAL A 200 -10.16 0.21 -34.81
N ASP A 201 -11.40 -0.01 -34.42
CA ASP A 201 -12.57 0.78 -34.78
C ASP A 201 -12.41 2.27 -34.48
N ILE A 202 -11.84 2.61 -33.32
CA ILE A 202 -11.54 3.99 -32.94
C ILE A 202 -10.37 4.55 -33.76
N LEU A 203 -9.31 3.75 -33.99
CA LEU A 203 -8.18 4.18 -34.83
C LEU A 203 -8.62 4.47 -36.27
N ASP A 204 -9.44 3.60 -36.85
CA ASP A 204 -10.08 3.80 -38.15
C ASP A 204 -10.94 5.06 -38.17
N TRP A 205 -11.70 5.30 -37.10
CA TRP A 205 -12.52 6.50 -36.99
C TRP A 205 -11.67 7.77 -36.96
N VAL A 206 -10.61 7.82 -36.14
CA VAL A 206 -9.73 8.99 -36.04
C VAL A 206 -9.02 9.22 -37.37
N LEU A 207 -8.55 8.17 -38.03
CA LEU A 207 -7.90 8.26 -39.35
C LEU A 207 -8.85 8.83 -40.42
N ARG A 208 -10.09 8.35 -40.47
CA ARG A 208 -11.11 8.81 -41.44
C ARG A 208 -11.55 10.25 -41.22
N ASN A 209 -11.55 10.73 -39.97
CA ASN A 209 -12.15 12.02 -39.62
C ASN A 209 -11.14 13.14 -39.34
N ALA A 210 -9.93 12.80 -38.90
CA ALA A 210 -8.90 13.77 -38.50
C ALA A 210 -7.61 13.69 -39.34
N GLY A 211 -7.54 12.80 -40.33
CA GLY A 211 -6.37 12.65 -41.20
C GLY A 211 -5.20 11.94 -40.50
N THR A 212 -3.96 12.26 -40.88
CA THR A 212 -2.74 11.54 -40.44
C THR A 212 -1.81 12.34 -39.54
N THR A 213 -2.14 13.60 -39.22
CA THR A 213 -1.21 14.52 -38.54
C THR A 213 -0.85 14.08 -37.12
N TRP A 214 -1.79 13.44 -36.41
CA TRP A 214 -1.61 12.88 -35.08
C TRP A 214 -0.75 11.61 -35.05
N MET A 215 -0.56 10.94 -36.18
CA MET A 215 0.10 9.62 -36.21
C MET A 215 1.59 9.72 -35.88
N ASP A 216 2.27 10.81 -36.25
CA ASP A 216 3.68 11.02 -35.92
C ASP A 216 3.91 11.19 -34.40
N SER A 217 2.96 11.79 -33.67
CA SER A 217 3.08 11.97 -32.20
C SER A 217 2.53 10.79 -31.39
N ALA A 218 1.60 10.02 -31.97
CA ALA A 218 1.00 8.84 -31.35
C ALA A 218 1.80 7.56 -31.57
N GLY A 219 2.36 7.35 -32.77
CA GLY A 219 2.78 6.03 -33.27
C GLY A 219 3.67 5.23 -32.31
N ALA A 220 4.76 5.84 -31.82
CA ALA A 220 5.67 5.16 -30.89
C ALA A 220 5.00 4.82 -29.55
N LYS A 221 4.21 5.73 -28.98
CA LYS A 221 3.50 5.52 -27.70
C LYS A 221 2.36 4.50 -27.85
N ALA A 222 1.68 4.53 -28.99
CA ALA A 222 0.57 3.64 -29.32
C ALA A 222 1.06 2.20 -29.49
N ALA A 223 2.18 2.01 -30.20
CA ALA A 223 2.83 0.71 -30.32
C ALA A 223 3.28 0.18 -28.96
N VAL A 224 3.88 1.02 -28.10
CA VAL A 224 4.25 0.66 -26.72
C VAL A 224 3.05 0.20 -25.90
N ALA A 225 1.92 0.91 -25.96
CA ALA A 225 0.71 0.58 -25.21
C ALA A 225 0.09 -0.75 -25.69
N ALA A 226 -0.02 -0.93 -27.01
CA ALA A 226 -0.53 -2.16 -27.60
C ALA A 226 0.35 -3.38 -27.26
N ALA A 227 1.68 -3.19 -27.31
CA ALA A 227 2.66 -4.23 -26.99
C ALA A 227 2.60 -4.69 -25.54
N ARG A 228 2.42 -3.76 -24.58
CA ARG A 228 2.28 -4.08 -23.16
C ARG A 228 1.04 -4.93 -22.87
N ASN A 229 -0.05 -4.64 -23.57
CA ASN A 229 -1.36 -5.26 -23.32
C ASN A 229 -1.66 -6.44 -24.28
N GLY A 230 -0.74 -6.79 -25.18
CA GLY A 230 -0.86 -8.00 -26.01
C GLY A 230 -1.71 -7.84 -27.27
N HIS A 231 -1.93 -6.61 -27.76
CA HIS A 231 -2.83 -6.34 -28.88
C HIS A 231 -2.12 -6.41 -30.24
N VAL A 232 -1.87 -7.63 -30.72
CA VAL A 232 -1.19 -7.90 -32.00
C VAL A 232 -1.91 -7.26 -33.20
N HIS A 233 -3.24 -7.31 -33.24
CA HIS A 233 -4.04 -6.74 -34.33
C HIS A 233 -3.91 -5.21 -34.45
N ILE A 234 -3.63 -4.52 -33.34
CA ILE A 234 -3.34 -3.09 -33.33
C ILE A 234 -1.94 -2.82 -33.87
N LEU A 235 -0.95 -3.63 -33.47
CA LEU A 235 0.41 -3.52 -34.00
C LEU A 235 0.42 -3.76 -35.52
N GLU A 236 -0.32 -4.75 -35.99
CA GLU A 236 -0.54 -5.00 -37.43
C GLU A 236 -1.17 -3.77 -38.12
N TRP A 237 -2.20 -3.17 -37.51
CA TRP A 237 -2.82 -1.96 -38.06
C TRP A 237 -1.82 -0.81 -38.18
N TRP A 238 -1.05 -0.53 -37.12
CA TRP A 238 -0.02 0.51 -37.13
C TRP A 238 1.11 0.20 -38.11
N PHE A 239 1.47 -1.07 -38.25
CA PHE A 239 2.48 -1.53 -39.19
C PHE A 239 2.03 -1.30 -40.63
N LEU A 240 0.81 -1.69 -40.98
CA LEU A 240 0.24 -1.48 -42.32
C LEU A 240 0.10 0.00 -42.68
N GLN A 241 -0.30 0.85 -41.74
CA GLN A 241 -0.55 2.27 -42.00
C GLN A 241 0.71 3.15 -41.91
N PHE A 242 1.70 2.78 -41.09
CA PHE A 242 2.79 3.68 -40.71
C PHE A 242 4.21 3.09 -40.80
N GLN A 243 4.32 1.81 -41.19
CA GLN A 243 5.54 1.05 -41.54
C GLN A 243 6.85 1.59 -40.94
N ALA A 244 7.55 2.48 -41.66
CA ALA A 244 8.96 2.83 -41.45
C ALA A 244 9.21 4.07 -40.56
N ARG A 245 8.16 4.72 -40.03
CA ARG A 245 8.30 5.92 -39.19
C ARG A 245 8.37 5.63 -37.68
N ILE A 246 7.91 4.45 -37.27
CA ILE A 246 7.96 4.01 -35.87
C ILE A 246 9.29 3.31 -35.64
N ASP A 247 10.03 3.70 -34.60
CA ASP A 247 11.14 2.89 -34.11
C ASP A 247 10.58 1.70 -33.33
N TRP A 248 10.39 0.59 -34.05
CA TRP A 248 9.79 -0.64 -33.54
C TRP A 248 10.58 -1.28 -32.40
N ILE A 249 11.81 -0.83 -32.12
CA ILE A 249 12.55 -1.36 -30.97
C ILE A 249 11.84 -1.09 -29.64
N HIS A 250 11.06 -0.01 -29.56
CA HIS A 250 10.32 0.36 -28.36
C HIS A 250 9.17 -0.61 -28.04
N VAL A 251 8.83 -1.55 -28.92
CA VAL A 251 7.81 -2.58 -28.70
C VAL A 251 8.31 -3.72 -27.80
N PHE A 252 9.63 -3.99 -27.80
CA PHE A 252 10.18 -5.14 -27.07
C PHE A 252 10.13 -4.96 -25.55
N SER A 253 10.59 -3.83 -24.99
CA SER A 253 10.57 -3.64 -23.52
C SER A 253 9.15 -3.72 -22.92
N PRO A 254 8.12 -3.09 -23.52
CA PRO A 254 6.74 -3.25 -23.08
C PRO A 254 6.21 -4.67 -23.26
N ALA A 255 6.54 -5.36 -24.36
CA ALA A 255 6.16 -6.75 -24.56
C ALA A 255 6.80 -7.68 -23.51
N PHE A 256 8.06 -7.44 -23.13
CA PHE A 256 8.74 -8.16 -22.05
C PHE A 256 8.06 -7.93 -20.70
N SER A 257 7.90 -6.66 -20.30
CA SER A 257 7.24 -6.30 -19.03
C SER A 257 5.78 -6.77 -18.93
N GLY A 258 5.06 -6.80 -20.05
CA GLY A 258 3.68 -7.30 -20.13
C GLY A 258 3.58 -8.82 -20.29
N GLY A 259 4.69 -9.52 -20.55
CA GLY A 259 4.69 -10.97 -20.75
C GLY A 259 4.04 -11.46 -22.04
N GLN A 260 4.02 -10.62 -23.08
CA GLN A 260 3.21 -10.84 -24.27
C GLN A 260 3.97 -11.64 -25.33
N VAL A 261 3.99 -12.96 -25.20
CA VAL A 261 4.68 -13.87 -26.15
C VAL A 261 4.09 -13.76 -27.57
N THR A 262 2.78 -13.58 -27.70
CA THR A 262 2.10 -13.42 -29.00
C THR A 262 2.56 -12.18 -29.76
N VAL A 263 2.85 -11.08 -29.05
CA VAL A 263 3.44 -9.86 -29.63
C VAL A 263 4.87 -10.13 -30.10
N LEU A 264 5.64 -10.89 -29.33
CA LEU A 264 7.02 -11.25 -29.69
C LEU A 264 7.05 -12.20 -30.91
N GLU A 265 6.15 -13.17 -30.97
CA GLU A 265 5.97 -14.02 -32.16
C GLU A 265 5.60 -13.19 -33.39
N TRP A 266 4.69 -12.22 -33.24
CA TRP A 266 4.39 -11.27 -34.31
C TRP A 266 5.61 -10.46 -34.74
N CYS A 267 6.39 -9.92 -33.81
CA CYS A 267 7.65 -9.23 -34.11
C CYS A 267 8.61 -10.13 -34.89
N GLY A 268 8.76 -11.40 -34.48
CA GLY A 268 9.62 -12.39 -35.14
C GLY A 268 9.21 -12.68 -36.59
N ASN A 269 7.93 -12.57 -36.92
CA ASN A 269 7.41 -12.77 -38.27
C ASN A 269 7.59 -11.54 -39.19
N HIS A 270 8.01 -10.39 -38.65
CA HIS A 270 8.18 -9.13 -39.40
C HIS A 270 9.66 -8.74 -39.50
N PRO A 271 10.33 -8.96 -40.65
CA PRO A 271 11.76 -8.69 -40.82
C PRO A 271 12.15 -7.25 -40.48
N LEU A 272 11.35 -6.25 -40.87
CA LEU A 272 11.61 -4.84 -40.56
C LEU A 272 11.63 -4.54 -39.05
N VAL A 273 10.83 -5.25 -38.27
CA VAL A 273 10.80 -5.10 -36.80
C VAL A 273 12.05 -5.76 -36.21
N MET A 274 12.48 -6.90 -36.75
CA MET A 274 13.66 -7.61 -36.28
C MET A 274 14.99 -6.95 -36.71
N GLU A 275 15.01 -6.24 -37.84
CA GLU A 275 16.15 -5.42 -38.29
C GLU A 275 16.52 -4.32 -37.27
N ALA A 276 15.56 -3.90 -36.44
CA ALA A 276 15.83 -2.94 -35.37
C ALA A 276 16.91 -3.42 -34.38
N TRP A 277 17.09 -4.73 -34.22
CA TRP A 277 18.14 -5.33 -33.39
C TRP A 277 19.55 -5.23 -33.99
N SER A 278 19.67 -4.95 -35.28
CA SER A 278 20.96 -4.88 -35.99
C SER A 278 21.58 -3.47 -35.98
N GLN A 279 20.98 -2.51 -35.26
CA GLN A 279 21.42 -1.11 -35.30
C GLN A 279 22.59 -0.81 -34.33
N PRO A 280 23.75 -0.34 -34.82
CA PRO A 280 25.02 -0.33 -34.07
C PRO A 280 25.21 0.79 -33.02
N GLN A 281 24.15 1.49 -32.59
CA GLN A 281 24.25 2.61 -31.64
C GLN A 281 23.20 2.60 -30.52
N LYS A 282 22.49 1.48 -30.31
CA LYS A 282 21.46 1.38 -29.28
C LYS A 282 22.03 0.77 -28.02
N ARG A 283 21.90 1.49 -26.89
CA ARG A 283 22.23 0.96 -25.57
C ARG A 283 21.22 -0.12 -25.18
N TRP A 284 21.57 -1.38 -25.43
CA TRP A 284 20.71 -2.54 -25.23
C TRP A 284 20.39 -2.85 -23.77
N ALA A 285 21.22 -2.36 -22.84
CA ALA A 285 21.10 -2.63 -21.41
C ALA A 285 19.69 -2.33 -20.87
N ASN A 286 19.07 -1.20 -21.25
CA ASN A 286 17.72 -0.87 -20.80
C ASN A 286 16.66 -1.87 -21.28
N VAL A 287 16.79 -2.36 -22.51
CA VAL A 287 15.86 -3.33 -23.10
C VAL A 287 15.99 -4.68 -22.37
N PHE A 288 17.21 -5.16 -22.15
CA PHE A 288 17.44 -6.41 -21.43
C PHE A 288 17.18 -6.30 -19.92
N LEU A 289 17.34 -5.12 -19.31
CA LEU A 289 16.93 -4.90 -17.92
C LEU A 289 15.43 -5.20 -17.77
N THR A 290 14.59 -4.72 -18.70
CA THR A 290 13.15 -5.02 -18.69
C THR A 290 12.83 -6.50 -18.93
N LEU A 291 13.65 -7.21 -19.72
CA LEU A 291 13.52 -8.66 -19.91
C LEU A 291 13.68 -9.39 -18.58
N PHE A 292 14.77 -9.14 -17.86
CA PHE A 292 15.04 -9.78 -16.57
C PHE A 292 14.15 -9.25 -15.43
N ASP A 293 13.63 -8.01 -15.54
CA ASP A 293 12.58 -7.48 -14.65
C ASP A 293 11.23 -8.18 -14.83
N SER A 294 10.90 -8.64 -16.03
CA SER A 294 9.68 -9.44 -16.22
C SER A 294 9.82 -10.81 -15.58
N GLY A 295 11.00 -11.43 -15.70
CA GLY A 295 11.34 -12.77 -15.22
C GLY A 295 10.39 -13.87 -15.69
N LEU A 296 9.78 -13.69 -16.86
CA LEU A 296 8.85 -14.65 -17.44
C LEU A 296 9.62 -15.62 -18.34
N VAL A 297 9.61 -16.90 -17.96
CA VAL A 297 10.33 -17.98 -18.65
C VAL A 297 9.98 -18.05 -20.14
N ALA A 298 8.70 -17.88 -20.50
CA ALA A 298 8.27 -17.94 -21.90
C ALA A 298 8.88 -16.83 -22.77
N VAL A 299 9.05 -15.62 -22.21
CA VAL A 299 9.70 -14.50 -22.89
C VAL A 299 11.21 -14.77 -23.05
N LEU A 300 11.85 -15.30 -22.00
CA LEU A 300 13.26 -15.67 -22.04
C LEU A 300 13.54 -16.78 -23.06
N GLU A 301 12.66 -17.79 -23.15
CA GLU A 301 12.76 -18.86 -24.17
C GLU A 301 12.61 -18.30 -25.58
N TRP A 302 11.68 -17.37 -25.79
CA TRP A 302 11.56 -16.68 -27.08
C TRP A 302 12.84 -15.89 -27.40
N CYS A 303 13.39 -15.10 -26.47
CA CYS A 303 14.64 -14.38 -26.71
C CYS A 303 15.79 -15.32 -27.08
N LYS A 304 15.91 -16.44 -26.36
CA LYS A 304 16.89 -17.50 -26.62
C LYS A 304 16.72 -18.15 -28.00
N SER A 305 15.49 -18.24 -28.52
CA SER A 305 15.23 -18.81 -29.84
C SER A 305 15.54 -17.86 -31.01
N GLN A 306 15.75 -16.56 -30.75
CA GLN A 306 15.97 -15.55 -31.79
C GLN A 306 17.46 -15.18 -31.94
N PRO A 307 18.12 -15.50 -33.08
CA PRO A 307 19.55 -15.22 -33.27
C PRO A 307 19.91 -13.73 -33.19
N LEU A 308 19.08 -12.85 -33.76
CA LEU A 308 19.32 -11.40 -33.76
C LEU A 308 19.26 -10.80 -32.35
N VAL A 309 18.35 -11.31 -31.51
CA VAL A 309 18.21 -10.87 -30.12
C VAL A 309 19.43 -11.32 -29.30
N MET A 310 19.88 -12.56 -29.51
CA MET A 310 21.08 -13.08 -28.84
C MET A 310 22.37 -12.40 -29.30
N GLU A 311 22.44 -11.95 -30.55
CA GLU A 311 23.56 -11.15 -31.04
C GLU A 311 23.58 -9.75 -30.42
N ALA A 312 22.43 -9.09 -30.35
CA ALA A 312 22.30 -7.81 -29.64
C ALA A 312 22.60 -7.95 -28.13
N TRP A 313 22.25 -9.09 -27.54
CA TRP A 313 22.63 -9.42 -26.16
C TRP A 313 24.14 -9.52 -25.99
N ARG A 314 24.85 -10.22 -26.89
CA ARG A 314 26.32 -10.29 -26.86
C ARG A 314 26.98 -8.92 -26.99
N GLN A 315 26.46 -8.10 -27.91
CA GLN A 315 26.92 -6.71 -28.05
C GLN A 315 26.70 -5.92 -26.75
N CYS A 316 25.56 -6.09 -26.10
CA CYS A 316 25.28 -5.50 -24.79
C CYS A 316 26.31 -5.92 -23.74
N LEU A 317 26.65 -7.21 -23.68
CA LEU A 317 27.66 -7.73 -22.76
C LEU A 317 29.04 -7.11 -23.02
N ASP A 318 29.45 -7.05 -24.28
CA ASP A 318 30.73 -6.44 -24.69
C ASP A 318 30.80 -4.94 -24.38
N GLU A 319 29.70 -4.22 -24.57
CA GLU A 319 29.57 -2.80 -24.22
C GLU A 319 29.69 -2.60 -22.71
N CYS A 320 28.94 -3.37 -21.92
CA CYS A 320 29.01 -3.29 -20.46
C CYS A 320 30.40 -3.64 -19.92
N LEU A 321 31.13 -4.56 -20.57
CA LEU A 321 32.53 -4.88 -20.26
C LEU A 321 33.47 -3.70 -20.56
N ARG A 322 33.26 -3.01 -21.68
CA ARG A 322 34.08 -1.85 -22.09
C ARG A 322 33.83 -0.60 -21.23
N GLU A 323 32.58 -0.32 -20.88
CA GLU A 323 32.18 0.90 -20.19
C GLU A 323 32.19 0.78 -18.64
N PHE A 324 32.64 -0.35 -18.11
CA PHE A 324 32.64 -0.66 -16.66
C PHE A 324 31.24 -0.58 -16.00
N HIS A 325 30.15 -0.77 -16.77
CA HIS A 325 28.77 -0.80 -16.28
C HIS A 325 28.41 -2.13 -15.59
N LYS A 326 29.26 -2.59 -14.65
CA LYS A 326 29.07 -3.85 -13.91
C LYS A 326 27.74 -3.86 -13.16
N SER A 327 27.24 -2.73 -12.67
CA SER A 327 26.00 -2.63 -11.88
C SER A 327 24.73 -3.06 -12.64
N GLU A 328 24.65 -2.83 -13.95
CA GLU A 328 23.48 -3.18 -14.76
C GLU A 328 23.39 -4.69 -14.98
N ILE A 329 24.51 -5.32 -15.36
CA ILE A 329 24.60 -6.79 -15.49
C ILE A 329 24.41 -7.46 -14.13
N LEU A 330 25.01 -6.91 -13.07
CA LEU A 330 24.79 -7.38 -11.71
C LEU A 330 23.30 -7.34 -11.36
N SER A 331 22.60 -6.24 -11.66
CA SER A 331 21.15 -6.12 -11.45
C SER A 331 20.36 -7.20 -12.21
N MET A 332 20.68 -7.46 -13.48
CA MET A 332 20.05 -8.53 -14.27
C MET A 332 20.31 -9.91 -13.64
N PHE A 333 21.56 -10.17 -13.24
CA PHE A 333 21.95 -11.42 -12.60
C PHE A 333 21.20 -11.67 -11.28
N TYR A 334 21.13 -10.66 -10.39
CA TYR A 334 20.37 -10.79 -9.15
C TYR A 334 18.89 -11.09 -9.40
N LYS A 335 18.32 -10.58 -10.51
CA LYS A 335 16.93 -10.90 -10.87
C LYS A 335 16.79 -12.34 -11.37
N VAL A 336 17.78 -12.86 -12.10
CA VAL A 336 17.84 -14.26 -12.53
C VAL A 336 17.93 -15.19 -11.30
N LEU A 337 18.92 -14.98 -10.43
CA LEU A 337 19.08 -15.78 -9.21
C LEU A 337 17.93 -15.60 -8.22
N GLY A 338 17.48 -14.37 -8.02
CA GLY A 338 16.42 -14.02 -7.07
C GLY A 338 15.12 -14.76 -7.33
N ARG A 339 14.84 -15.08 -8.61
CA ARG A 339 13.63 -15.75 -9.09
C ARG A 339 13.77 -17.27 -9.24
N GLY A 340 14.94 -17.84 -8.94
CA GLY A 340 15.21 -19.27 -9.13
C GLY A 340 15.31 -19.67 -10.62
N LEU A 341 15.58 -18.70 -11.51
CA LEU A 341 16.03 -19.00 -12.87
C LEU A 341 17.47 -19.51 -12.73
N GLY A 342 17.63 -20.83 -12.64
CA GLY A 342 18.88 -21.49 -12.24
C GLY A 342 20.03 -21.36 -13.25
N LEU A 343 21.08 -22.15 -13.00
CA LEU A 343 22.32 -22.19 -13.77
C LEU A 343 22.13 -22.27 -15.31
N ASP A 344 21.08 -22.93 -15.79
CA ASP A 344 20.80 -23.07 -17.23
C ASP A 344 20.58 -21.72 -17.93
N TRP A 345 19.95 -20.76 -17.26
CA TRP A 345 19.72 -19.42 -17.81
C TRP A 345 21.01 -18.60 -17.84
N LEU A 346 21.85 -18.75 -16.82
CA LEU A 346 23.17 -18.12 -16.79
C LEU A 346 24.07 -18.64 -17.91
N ARG A 347 23.97 -19.92 -18.25
CA ARG A 347 24.64 -20.53 -19.40
C ARG A 347 24.06 -20.05 -20.73
N ALA A 348 22.73 -20.02 -20.85
CA ALA A 348 22.06 -19.61 -22.09
C ALA A 348 22.37 -18.16 -22.49
N PHE A 349 22.50 -17.27 -21.51
CA PHE A 349 22.84 -15.86 -21.71
C PHE A 349 24.32 -15.53 -21.46
N ASP A 350 25.21 -16.52 -21.33
CA ASP A 350 26.65 -16.31 -21.14
C ASP A 350 27.00 -15.28 -20.04
N MET A 351 26.28 -15.34 -18.92
CA MET A 351 26.46 -14.42 -17.79
C MET A 351 27.51 -14.91 -16.79
N LEU A 352 27.91 -16.19 -16.84
CA LEU A 352 28.86 -16.78 -15.91
C LEU A 352 30.24 -16.10 -15.88
N PRO A 353 30.82 -15.62 -16.99
CA PRO A 353 32.11 -14.91 -16.96
C PRO A 353 32.11 -13.66 -16.06
N PHE A 354 30.95 -13.04 -15.81
CA PHE A 354 30.82 -11.89 -14.91
C PHE A 354 30.90 -12.24 -13.42
N ALA A 355 30.88 -13.54 -13.10
CA ALA A 355 31.10 -14.05 -11.77
C ALA A 355 32.58 -13.98 -11.35
N ASP A 356 33.51 -13.94 -12.31
CA ASP A 356 34.94 -13.94 -12.02
C ASP A 356 35.33 -12.69 -11.20
N GLY A 357 36.03 -12.92 -10.09
CA GLY A 357 36.40 -11.86 -9.16
C GLY A 357 35.21 -11.21 -8.43
N ASN A 358 33.99 -11.76 -8.54
CA ASN A 358 32.78 -11.14 -7.99
C ASN A 358 32.25 -11.86 -6.75
N ARG A 359 32.49 -11.25 -5.58
CA ARG A 359 32.05 -11.80 -4.30
C ARG A 359 30.54 -11.91 -4.18
N ASP A 360 29.79 -11.00 -4.82
CA ASP A 360 28.35 -10.95 -4.65
C ASP A 360 27.66 -12.12 -5.37
N PHE A 361 28.22 -12.57 -6.50
CA PHE A 361 27.77 -13.77 -7.20
C PHE A 361 27.88 -15.00 -6.31
N THR A 362 29.05 -15.16 -5.68
CA THR A 362 29.29 -16.26 -4.76
C THR A 362 28.37 -16.18 -3.54
N GLN A 363 28.22 -14.98 -2.98
CA GLN A 363 27.34 -14.74 -1.83
C GLN A 363 25.89 -15.15 -2.13
N GLU A 364 25.33 -14.69 -3.25
CA GLU A 364 23.93 -14.95 -3.59
C GLU A 364 23.69 -16.44 -3.87
N ALA A 365 24.61 -17.11 -4.59
CA ALA A 365 24.55 -18.55 -4.83
C ALA A 365 24.50 -19.35 -3.51
N CYS A 366 25.36 -18.99 -2.54
CA CYS A 366 25.36 -19.59 -1.21
C CYS A 366 24.06 -19.30 -0.43
N VAL A 367 23.62 -18.04 -0.38
CA VAL A 367 22.41 -17.63 0.36
C VAL A 367 21.15 -18.32 -0.17
N LYS A 368 21.06 -18.53 -1.49
CA LYS A 368 19.96 -19.26 -2.13
C LYS A 368 20.06 -20.78 -1.95
N GLY A 369 21.24 -21.30 -1.62
CA GLY A 369 21.47 -22.73 -1.50
C GLY A 369 21.57 -23.45 -2.84
N ASP A 370 21.94 -22.76 -3.91
CA ASP A 370 22.06 -23.32 -5.27
C ASP A 370 23.38 -24.09 -5.39
N LEU A 371 23.31 -25.39 -5.08
CA LEU A 371 24.48 -26.27 -5.08
C LEU A 371 25.11 -26.40 -6.47
N ASP A 372 24.29 -26.48 -7.52
CA ASP A 372 24.77 -26.65 -8.89
C ASP A 372 25.53 -25.42 -9.36
N LEU A 373 25.03 -24.22 -9.03
CA LEU A 373 25.73 -22.97 -9.32
C LEU A 373 27.04 -22.86 -8.54
N VAL A 374 27.05 -23.18 -7.25
CA VAL A 374 28.27 -23.14 -6.43
C VAL A 374 29.33 -24.12 -6.99
N GLN A 375 28.91 -25.33 -7.39
CA GLN A 375 29.78 -26.30 -8.03
C GLN A 375 30.34 -25.80 -9.37
N GLU A 376 29.50 -25.18 -10.21
CA GLU A 376 29.94 -24.62 -11.48
C GLU A 376 30.95 -23.47 -11.29
N LEU A 377 30.66 -22.55 -10.36
CA LEU A 377 31.57 -21.46 -10.04
C LEU A 377 32.91 -21.99 -9.54
N HIS A 378 32.91 -23.06 -8.74
CA HIS A 378 34.12 -23.70 -8.27
C HIS A 378 34.91 -24.35 -9.42
N ASN A 379 34.24 -25.12 -10.28
CA ASN A 379 34.87 -25.81 -11.41
C ASN A 379 35.52 -24.83 -12.41
N ARG A 380 34.98 -23.62 -12.53
CA ARG A 380 35.51 -22.55 -13.39
C ARG A 380 36.58 -21.67 -12.71
N GLY A 381 36.78 -21.82 -11.40
CA GLY A 381 37.68 -20.96 -10.63
C GLY A 381 37.11 -19.59 -10.29
N PHE A 382 35.80 -19.38 -10.45
CA PHE A 382 35.10 -18.12 -10.16
C PHE A 382 34.57 -18.03 -8.72
N LEU A 383 34.56 -19.15 -7.99
CA LEU A 383 34.08 -19.18 -6.61
C LEU A 383 35.06 -18.46 -5.68
N LEU A 384 34.60 -17.38 -5.03
CA LEU A 384 35.40 -16.58 -4.11
C LEU A 384 35.09 -16.85 -2.65
N GLY A 385 36.10 -16.75 -1.79
CA GLY A 385 35.94 -16.82 -0.34
C GLY A 385 36.55 -18.04 0.30
N SER A 386 36.84 -17.92 1.59
CA SER A 386 37.26 -19.06 2.38
C SER A 386 36.10 -20.03 2.59
N ARG A 387 36.44 -21.27 2.94
CA ARG A 387 35.49 -22.27 3.40
C ARG A 387 34.54 -21.73 4.49
N ASN A 388 35.06 -20.93 5.42
CA ASN A 388 34.27 -20.36 6.52
C ASN A 388 33.27 -19.32 6.03
N GLN A 389 33.71 -18.40 5.15
CA GLN A 389 32.83 -17.38 4.58
C GLN A 389 31.71 -18.02 3.75
N LEU A 390 32.05 -18.97 2.88
CA LEU A 390 31.10 -19.69 2.06
C LEU A 390 30.07 -20.44 2.92
N ALA A 391 30.52 -21.13 3.98
CA ALA A 391 29.64 -21.80 4.91
C ALA A 391 28.70 -20.81 5.61
N GLU A 392 29.21 -19.70 6.15
CA GLU A 392 28.40 -18.65 6.81
C GLU A 392 27.32 -18.09 5.87
N PHE A 393 27.65 -17.81 4.61
CA PHE A 393 26.67 -17.35 3.60
C PHE A 393 25.68 -18.42 3.18
N ALA A 394 26.02 -19.71 3.30
CA ALA A 394 25.12 -20.81 2.97
C ALA A 394 24.12 -21.14 4.09
N LEU A 395 24.40 -20.77 5.35
CA LEU A 395 23.52 -21.06 6.50
C LEU A 395 22.06 -20.60 6.34
N PRO A 396 21.75 -19.41 5.78
CA PRO A 396 20.37 -18.97 5.58
C PRO A 396 19.54 -19.89 4.68
N SER A 397 20.18 -20.57 3.72
CA SER A 397 19.49 -21.48 2.79
C SER A 397 18.95 -22.74 3.50
N GLY A 398 19.55 -23.12 4.63
CA GLY A 398 19.28 -24.41 5.27
C GLY A 398 19.73 -25.64 4.48
N ASN A 399 20.39 -25.47 3.33
CA ASN A 399 20.82 -26.56 2.47
C ASN A 399 22.04 -27.27 3.08
N LEU A 400 21.77 -28.36 3.82
CA LEU A 400 22.80 -29.17 4.47
C LEU A 400 23.73 -29.85 3.45
N GLU A 401 23.26 -30.18 2.26
CA GLU A 401 24.09 -30.76 1.20
C GLU A 401 25.13 -29.77 0.71
N LEU A 402 24.74 -28.50 0.51
CA LEU A 402 25.66 -27.43 0.18
C LEU A 402 26.72 -27.22 1.28
N LEU A 403 26.32 -27.19 2.55
CA LEU A 403 27.26 -27.05 3.68
C LEU A 403 28.27 -28.21 3.72
N LYS A 404 27.80 -29.45 3.55
CA LYS A 404 28.66 -30.64 3.47
C LYS A 404 29.60 -30.57 2.26
N TRP A 405 29.09 -30.13 1.12
CA TRP A 405 29.89 -29.99 -0.09
C TRP A 405 30.99 -28.93 0.07
N ILE A 406 30.68 -27.76 0.64
CA ILE A 406 31.66 -26.70 0.93
C ILE A 406 32.76 -27.24 1.85
N GLN A 407 32.38 -27.95 2.91
CA GLN A 407 33.34 -28.52 3.88
C GLN A 407 34.26 -29.57 3.25
N ALA A 408 33.77 -30.35 2.30
CA ALA A 408 34.51 -31.43 1.66
C ALA A 408 35.42 -30.96 0.51
N ASN A 409 35.00 -29.95 -0.27
CA ASN A 409 35.63 -29.62 -1.55
C ASN A 409 36.42 -28.30 -1.55
N ILE A 410 36.14 -27.37 -0.62
CA ILE A 410 36.84 -26.08 -0.58
C ILE A 410 38.11 -26.21 0.24
N ASP A 411 39.27 -25.85 -0.32
CA ASP A 411 40.56 -25.89 0.37
C ASP A 411 40.54 -25.03 1.65
N PRO A 412 40.85 -25.60 2.84
CA PRO A 412 40.82 -24.85 4.10
C PRO A 412 41.94 -23.81 4.23
N SER A 413 42.95 -23.84 3.35
CA SER A 413 44.05 -22.87 3.32
C SER A 413 43.67 -21.54 2.66
N ILE A 414 42.55 -21.48 1.95
CA ILE A 414 42.06 -20.25 1.32
C ILE A 414 41.73 -19.23 2.42
N PRO A 415 42.41 -18.06 2.46
CA PRO A 415 42.19 -17.06 3.49
C PRO A 415 40.84 -16.36 3.32
N ASN A 416 40.33 -15.78 4.40
CA ASN A 416 39.15 -14.91 4.33
C ASN A 416 39.44 -13.70 3.44
N VAL A 417 38.49 -13.36 2.56
CA VAL A 417 38.53 -12.07 1.84
C VAL A 417 38.27 -10.94 2.84
N GLU A 418 39.11 -9.91 2.82
CA GLU A 418 38.98 -8.75 3.71
C GLU A 418 37.64 -8.02 3.53
N HIS A 419 37.10 -7.48 4.62
CA HIS A 419 35.83 -6.74 4.65
C HIS A 419 34.62 -7.51 4.11
N TRP A 420 34.69 -8.85 4.03
CA TRP A 420 33.60 -9.71 3.62
C TRP A 420 33.20 -10.65 4.77
N HIS A 421 32.46 -10.10 5.74
CA HIS A 421 32.08 -10.83 6.95
C HIS A 421 30.58 -10.96 7.06
N PHE A 422 30.12 -12.15 7.45
CA PHE A 422 28.73 -12.32 7.84
C PHE A 422 28.49 -11.61 9.17
N ARG A 423 27.46 -10.75 9.23
CA ARG A 423 27.18 -9.91 10.41
C ARG A 423 26.93 -10.75 11.67
N TYR A 424 26.14 -11.81 11.52
CA TYR A 424 25.63 -12.62 12.62
C TYR A 424 26.47 -13.87 12.86
N ASP A 425 26.36 -14.42 14.06
CA ASP A 425 26.97 -15.71 14.37
C ASP A 425 26.29 -16.89 13.64
N SER A 426 27.04 -17.95 13.34
CA SER A 426 26.54 -19.14 12.64
C SER A 426 25.35 -19.79 13.36
N TYR A 427 25.41 -19.93 14.69
CA TYR A 427 24.31 -20.48 15.48
C TYR A 427 23.11 -19.54 15.51
N GLN A 428 23.33 -18.23 15.47
CA GLN A 428 22.25 -17.24 15.40
C GLN A 428 21.49 -17.36 14.08
N VAL A 429 22.20 -17.51 12.95
CA VAL A 429 21.58 -17.67 11.63
C VAL A 429 20.74 -18.94 11.61
N ALA A 430 21.33 -20.10 11.90
CA ALA A 430 20.62 -21.37 11.90
C ALA A 430 19.40 -21.36 12.84
N SER A 431 19.53 -20.73 14.02
CA SER A 431 18.43 -20.56 14.98
C SER A 431 17.31 -19.67 14.45
N SER A 432 17.66 -18.61 13.71
CA SER A 432 16.69 -17.70 13.08
C SER A 432 15.89 -18.35 11.96
N PHE A 433 16.35 -19.45 11.36
CA PHE A 433 15.61 -20.17 10.33
C PHE A 433 14.92 -21.43 10.86
N GLY A 434 15.30 -21.95 12.03
CA GLY A 434 14.65 -23.11 12.63
C GLY A 434 15.34 -24.43 12.28
N ASN A 435 16.56 -24.37 11.73
CA ASN A 435 17.22 -25.50 11.10
C ASN A 435 18.04 -26.30 12.12
N ILE A 436 17.39 -27.23 12.83
CA ILE A 436 18.05 -28.10 13.83
C ILE A 436 19.15 -28.96 13.19
N ASP A 437 18.94 -29.48 11.98
CA ASP A 437 19.96 -30.28 11.28
C ASP A 437 21.24 -29.49 10.99
N VAL A 438 21.10 -28.19 10.72
CA VAL A 438 22.24 -27.29 10.53
C VAL A 438 22.93 -27.00 11.87
N LEU A 439 22.16 -26.84 12.96
CA LEU A 439 22.73 -26.68 14.31
C LEU A 439 23.54 -27.92 14.75
N ASP A 440 22.99 -29.12 14.51
CA ASP A 440 23.68 -30.40 14.72
C ASP A 440 24.97 -30.47 13.88
N TRP A 441 24.90 -30.05 12.61
CA TRP A 441 26.05 -30.03 11.72
C TRP A 441 27.12 -29.05 12.19
N LEU A 442 26.76 -27.83 12.58
CA LEU A 442 27.69 -26.83 13.14
C LEU A 442 28.44 -27.38 14.35
N LEU A 443 27.70 -27.99 15.29
CA LEU A 443 28.28 -28.57 16.50
C LEU A 443 29.25 -29.71 16.19
N ARG A 444 28.88 -30.63 15.28
CA ARG A 444 29.73 -31.77 14.88
C ARG A 444 30.99 -31.36 14.12
N ASN A 445 30.96 -30.22 13.43
CA ASN A 445 32.10 -29.69 12.68
C ASN A 445 32.95 -28.71 13.51
N GLY A 446 32.70 -28.59 14.82
CA GLY A 446 33.57 -27.85 15.74
C GLY A 446 33.40 -26.33 15.69
N TYR A 447 32.27 -25.81 15.18
CA TYR A 447 31.98 -24.38 15.26
C TYR A 447 31.82 -23.96 16.72
N PRO A 448 32.60 -22.98 17.22
CA PRO A 448 32.57 -22.59 18.62
C PRO A 448 31.25 -21.90 18.97
N PHE A 449 30.75 -22.12 20.18
CA PHE A 449 29.62 -21.33 20.67
C PHE A 449 30.01 -19.86 20.83
N PRO A 450 29.05 -18.94 20.64
CA PRO A 450 29.28 -17.51 20.86
C PRO A 450 29.70 -17.19 22.28
N SER A 451 30.29 -16.01 22.46
CA SER A 451 30.65 -15.50 23.77
C SER A 451 29.42 -15.24 24.64
N LEU A 452 29.64 -15.28 25.95
CA LEU A 452 28.67 -14.81 26.94
C LEU A 452 28.43 -13.29 26.81
N GLY A 453 27.29 -12.83 27.31
CA GLY A 453 26.90 -11.42 27.32
C GLY A 453 25.78 -11.09 26.34
N HIS A 454 25.33 -9.83 26.43
CA HIS A 454 24.18 -9.30 25.69
C HIS A 454 24.56 -8.11 24.79
N THR A 455 25.84 -7.76 24.71
CA THR A 455 26.37 -6.66 23.89
C THR A 455 27.01 -7.19 22.61
N GLY A 456 26.34 -6.99 21.47
CA GLY A 456 26.86 -7.31 20.12
C GLY A 456 26.12 -8.43 19.38
N ASP A 457 26.27 -8.43 18.05
CA ASP A 457 25.59 -9.34 17.09
C ASP A 457 26.12 -10.79 17.11
N ARG A 458 27.01 -11.15 18.04
CA ARG A 458 27.67 -12.47 18.12
C ARG A 458 27.72 -13.00 19.56
N SER A 459 26.58 -12.95 20.26
CA SER A 459 26.47 -13.37 21.66
C SER A 459 25.45 -14.50 21.82
N ARG A 460 25.55 -15.27 22.91
CA ARG A 460 24.57 -16.32 23.23
C ARG A 460 23.14 -15.75 23.41
N ALA A 461 23.02 -14.56 23.99
CA ALA A 461 21.75 -13.84 24.09
C ALA A 461 21.10 -13.62 22.70
N SER A 462 21.91 -13.23 21.71
CA SER A 462 21.45 -13.04 20.33
C SER A 462 21.00 -14.35 19.65
N VAL A 463 21.66 -15.49 19.96
CA VAL A 463 21.24 -16.82 19.46
C VAL A 463 19.87 -17.22 20.02
N PHE A 464 19.67 -17.12 21.34
CA PHE A 464 18.38 -17.42 21.94
C PHE A 464 17.28 -16.49 21.44
N SER A 465 17.56 -15.19 21.28
CA SER A 465 16.61 -14.22 20.72
C SER A 465 16.21 -14.58 19.29
N ALA A 466 17.15 -15.05 18.46
CA ALA A 466 16.87 -15.50 17.10
C ALA A 466 15.97 -16.75 17.05
N ALA A 467 16.07 -17.64 18.04
CA ALA A 467 15.25 -18.84 18.18
C ALA A 467 13.82 -18.59 18.71
N THR A 468 13.46 -17.37 19.09
CA THR A 468 12.17 -17.05 19.75
C THR A 468 10.89 -17.32 18.95
N LYS A 469 11.00 -17.72 17.68
CA LYS A 469 9.86 -18.20 16.87
C LYS A 469 9.81 -19.73 16.73
N HIS A 470 10.83 -20.42 17.24
CA HIS A 470 11.10 -21.84 16.99
C HIS A 470 11.40 -22.55 18.31
N LEU A 471 10.35 -22.92 19.05
CA LEU A 471 10.47 -23.59 20.34
C LEU A 471 11.38 -24.85 20.32
N PRO A 472 11.33 -25.73 19.31
CA PRO A 472 12.24 -26.88 19.22
C PRO A 472 13.73 -26.48 19.14
N VAL A 473 14.05 -25.32 18.57
CA VAL A 473 15.41 -24.78 18.56
C VAL A 473 15.81 -24.32 19.95
N LEU A 474 14.93 -23.64 20.70
CA LEU A 474 15.22 -23.24 22.08
C LEU A 474 15.52 -24.46 22.98
N GLU A 475 14.74 -25.52 22.84
CA GLU A 475 14.99 -26.80 23.51
C GLU A 475 16.34 -27.41 23.12
N TRP A 476 16.66 -27.39 21.82
CA TRP A 476 17.95 -27.86 21.32
C TRP A 476 19.11 -27.06 21.90
N LEU A 477 19.04 -25.72 21.89
CA LEU A 477 20.07 -24.83 22.43
C LEU A 477 20.29 -25.06 23.93
N PHE A 478 19.20 -25.26 24.67
CA PHE A 478 19.25 -25.53 26.10
C PHE A 478 19.90 -26.89 26.39
N LYS A 479 19.48 -27.95 25.67
CA LYS A 479 20.02 -29.31 25.82
C LYS A 479 21.52 -29.40 25.55
N HIS A 480 22.05 -28.58 24.65
CA HIS A 480 23.47 -28.55 24.28
C HIS A 480 24.29 -27.53 25.10
N GLY A 481 23.71 -26.94 26.15
CA GLY A 481 24.43 -26.15 27.13
C GLY A 481 24.73 -24.71 26.73
N LEU A 482 24.12 -24.15 25.67
CA LEU A 482 24.31 -22.75 25.31
C LEU A 482 23.80 -21.79 26.39
N ALA A 483 22.81 -22.22 27.19
CA ALA A 483 22.32 -21.48 28.35
C ALA A 483 23.33 -21.38 29.51
N SER A 484 24.39 -22.21 29.52
CA SER A 484 25.33 -22.28 30.64
C SER A 484 26.08 -20.96 30.81
N GLY A 485 25.97 -20.36 31.99
CA GLY A 485 26.64 -19.10 32.34
C GLY A 485 25.88 -17.83 31.93
N MET A 486 24.74 -17.95 31.24
CA MET A 486 23.90 -16.79 30.92
C MET A 486 23.31 -16.16 32.19
N GLN A 487 23.30 -14.83 32.23
CA GLN A 487 22.68 -14.04 33.29
C GLN A 487 21.31 -13.53 32.85
N MET A 488 20.55 -12.93 33.77
CA MET A 488 19.20 -12.44 33.47
C MET A 488 19.17 -11.35 32.38
N GLU A 489 20.22 -10.55 32.26
CA GLU A 489 20.38 -9.56 31.19
C GLU A 489 20.42 -10.23 29.81
N ASP A 490 21.00 -11.43 29.70
CA ASP A 490 21.08 -12.18 28.44
C ASP A 490 19.69 -12.71 28.00
N TRP A 491 18.85 -13.06 28.97
CA TRP A 491 17.48 -13.53 28.72
C TRP A 491 16.50 -12.40 28.36
N THR A 492 16.82 -11.17 28.78
CA THR A 492 15.96 -9.99 28.57
C THR A 492 15.65 -9.76 27.09
N ILE A 493 16.63 -9.94 26.20
CA ILE A 493 16.45 -9.78 24.73
C ILE A 493 15.45 -10.82 24.18
N SER A 494 15.47 -12.05 24.70
CA SER A 494 14.56 -13.11 24.27
C SER A 494 13.14 -12.87 24.75
N LEU A 495 12.98 -12.44 26.01
CA LEU A 495 11.68 -12.04 26.58
C LEU A 495 11.08 -10.85 25.80
N GLU A 496 11.89 -9.86 25.46
CA GLU A 496 11.49 -8.70 24.67
C GLU A 496 11.00 -9.11 23.27
N ARG A 497 11.79 -9.92 22.57
CA ARG A 497 11.49 -10.38 21.22
C ARG A 497 10.23 -11.24 21.16
N ALA A 498 10.06 -12.18 22.09
CA ALA A 498 8.87 -13.03 22.19
C ALA A 498 7.62 -12.18 22.51
N SER A 499 7.73 -11.22 23.43
CA SER A 499 6.64 -10.29 23.77
C SER A 499 6.23 -9.42 22.58
N ASN A 500 7.18 -8.87 21.82
CA ASN A 500 6.89 -8.06 20.64
C ASN A 500 6.11 -8.83 19.56
N ARG A 501 6.46 -10.11 19.38
CA ARG A 501 5.91 -10.98 18.34
C ARG A 501 4.63 -11.70 18.78
N GLY A 502 4.33 -11.75 20.08
CA GLY A 502 3.17 -12.46 20.62
C GLY A 502 3.38 -13.97 20.75
N HIS A 503 4.61 -14.42 20.98
CA HIS A 503 4.93 -15.85 21.12
C HIS A 503 4.75 -16.31 22.57
N ILE A 504 3.49 -16.53 22.98
CA ILE A 504 3.12 -16.90 24.36
C ILE A 504 3.70 -18.25 24.78
N ASP A 505 3.73 -19.23 23.88
CA ASP A 505 4.35 -20.54 24.07
C ASP A 505 5.84 -20.44 24.42
N VAL A 506 6.55 -19.53 23.76
CA VAL A 506 7.96 -19.24 24.06
C VAL A 506 8.12 -18.48 25.37
N LEU A 507 7.20 -17.57 25.71
CA LEU A 507 7.20 -16.90 27.03
C LEU A 507 6.97 -17.91 28.17
N ASP A 508 6.01 -18.82 28.02
CA ASP A 508 5.76 -19.92 28.97
C ASP A 508 7.01 -20.79 29.13
N TRP A 509 7.68 -21.13 28.02
CA TRP A 509 8.92 -21.90 28.05
C TRP A 509 10.06 -21.15 28.75
N LEU A 510 10.25 -19.87 28.44
CA LEU A 510 11.27 -19.03 29.07
C LEU A 510 11.04 -18.93 30.58
N ALA A 511 9.81 -18.66 31.03
CA ALA A 511 9.48 -18.58 32.45
C ALA A 511 9.75 -19.87 33.23
N LYS A 512 9.68 -21.04 32.55
CA LYS A 512 9.96 -22.34 33.15
C LYS A 512 11.46 -22.69 33.22
N HIS A 513 12.26 -22.20 32.28
CA HIS A 513 13.67 -22.63 32.11
C HIS A 513 14.71 -21.59 32.55
N ILE A 514 14.33 -20.32 32.68
CA ILE A 514 15.22 -19.27 33.21
C ILE A 514 15.38 -19.51 34.72
N PRO A 515 16.62 -19.59 35.26
CA PRO A 515 16.83 -19.70 36.70
C PRO A 515 16.29 -18.49 37.45
N GLU A 516 15.58 -18.73 38.56
CA GLU A 516 15.14 -17.67 39.47
C GLU A 516 16.35 -16.95 40.11
N GLU A 517 16.39 -15.62 40.03
CA GLU A 517 17.38 -14.83 40.76
C GLU A 517 17.02 -14.81 42.25
N THR A 518 17.62 -15.71 43.04
CA THR A 518 17.45 -15.73 44.50
C THR A 518 18.63 -15.01 45.18
N GLY A 519 18.43 -13.76 45.62
CA GLY A 519 19.46 -13.01 46.37
C GLY A 519 18.91 -11.78 47.12
N THR A 520 19.45 -11.50 48.31
CA THR A 520 19.06 -10.42 49.24
C THR A 520 19.46 -9.00 48.79
N ALA A 521 19.82 -8.84 47.52
CA ALA A 521 20.18 -7.58 46.89
C ALA A 521 19.50 -7.49 45.52
N LEU A 522 18.17 -7.67 45.48
CA LEU A 522 17.40 -7.31 44.30
C LEU A 522 17.66 -5.82 44.03
N PRO A 523 18.19 -5.44 42.85
CA PRO A 523 18.20 -4.03 42.45
C PRO A 523 16.77 -3.49 42.53
N SER A 524 16.63 -2.18 42.70
CA SER A 524 15.38 -1.48 42.38
C SER A 524 14.79 -2.06 41.09
N THR A 525 13.52 -2.46 41.11
CA THR A 525 12.77 -3.07 39.99
C THR A 525 13.29 -2.62 38.62
N ARG A 526 13.69 -3.57 37.77
CA ARG A 526 14.30 -3.26 36.48
C ARG A 526 13.25 -2.62 35.56
N PRO A 527 13.59 -1.60 34.76
CA PRO A 527 12.71 -1.13 33.70
C PRO A 527 12.23 -2.31 32.83
N ILE A 528 10.93 -2.41 32.56
CA ILE A 528 10.44 -3.39 31.59
C ILE A 528 11.06 -3.10 30.20
N PRO A 529 11.37 -4.13 29.39
CA PRO A 529 11.94 -3.92 28.07
C PRO A 529 11.10 -2.98 27.20
N LEU A 530 11.76 -2.05 26.50
CA LEU A 530 11.12 -0.98 25.73
C LEU A 530 10.16 -1.51 24.64
N ALA A 531 10.45 -2.68 24.04
CA ALA A 531 9.52 -3.24 23.05
C ALA A 531 8.24 -3.81 23.68
N LEU A 532 8.25 -4.18 24.96
CA LEU A 532 7.02 -4.49 25.67
C LEU A 532 6.23 -3.21 25.93
N SER A 533 6.87 -2.11 26.29
CA SER A 533 6.13 -0.88 26.54
C SER A 533 5.47 -0.33 25.27
N ARG A 534 6.21 -0.21 24.17
CA ARG A 534 5.69 0.41 22.94
C ARG A 534 4.88 -0.53 22.05
N ASP A 535 5.45 -1.66 21.65
CA ASP A 535 4.90 -2.45 20.54
C ASP A 535 3.72 -3.34 20.99
N VAL A 536 3.74 -3.87 22.21
CA VAL A 536 2.64 -4.68 22.77
C VAL A 536 1.37 -3.87 22.87
N PHE A 537 1.44 -2.66 23.44
CA PHE A 537 0.28 -1.77 23.60
C PHE A 537 -0.16 -1.12 22.29
N SER A 538 0.76 -0.65 21.46
CA SER A 538 0.39 -0.04 20.17
C SER A 538 -0.24 -1.04 19.22
N LYS A 539 0.27 -2.28 19.14
CA LYS A 539 -0.32 -3.35 18.32
C LYS A 539 -1.49 -4.07 18.98
N GLY A 540 -1.76 -3.80 20.27
CA GLY A 540 -2.89 -4.40 20.99
C GLY A 540 -2.74 -5.90 21.29
N ARG A 541 -1.54 -6.32 21.69
CA ARG A 541 -1.23 -7.71 22.08
C ARG A 541 -1.78 -8.03 23.48
N VAL A 542 -3.10 -8.22 23.56
CA VAL A 542 -3.83 -8.49 24.81
C VAL A 542 -3.29 -9.74 25.52
N ASP A 543 -3.05 -10.79 24.76
CA ASP A 543 -2.48 -12.06 25.21
C ASP A 543 -1.16 -11.90 25.96
N VAL A 544 -0.26 -11.04 25.45
CA VAL A 544 1.03 -10.75 26.08
C VAL A 544 0.84 -9.94 27.34
N VAL A 545 -0.06 -8.95 27.34
CA VAL A 545 -0.39 -8.15 28.55
C VAL A 545 -0.93 -9.05 29.66
N GLU A 546 -1.91 -9.91 29.34
CA GLU A 546 -2.46 -10.88 30.28
C GLU A 546 -1.40 -11.85 30.80
N TRP A 547 -0.51 -12.32 29.92
CA TRP A 547 0.59 -13.19 30.31
C TRP A 547 1.52 -12.52 31.32
N TRP A 548 1.94 -11.28 31.05
CA TRP A 548 2.82 -10.54 31.97
C TRP A 548 2.17 -10.25 33.32
N LEU A 549 0.86 -9.98 33.35
CA LEU A 549 0.14 -9.67 34.58
C LEU A 549 -0.18 -10.93 35.41
N HIS A 550 -0.55 -12.03 34.76
CA HIS A 550 -1.13 -13.19 35.43
C HIS A 550 -0.28 -14.45 35.40
N LYS A 551 0.54 -14.67 34.36
CA LYS A 551 1.24 -15.95 34.12
C LYS A 551 2.77 -15.89 34.25
N SER A 552 3.38 -14.71 34.18
CA SER A 552 4.84 -14.51 34.20
C SER A 552 5.56 -14.89 35.52
N GLY A 553 4.82 -15.33 36.54
CA GLY A 553 5.41 -15.85 37.77
C GLY A 553 6.24 -14.81 38.53
N TRP A 554 7.50 -15.15 38.82
CA TRP A 554 8.46 -14.27 39.51
C TRP A 554 8.97 -13.12 38.62
N LEU A 555 8.90 -13.24 37.29
CA LEU A 555 9.40 -12.23 36.35
C LEU A 555 8.67 -10.89 36.47
N LYS A 556 7.37 -10.88 36.80
CA LYS A 556 6.63 -9.62 37.06
C LYS A 556 7.13 -8.84 38.27
N HIS A 557 7.85 -9.49 39.19
CA HIS A 557 8.42 -8.84 40.37
C HIS A 557 9.82 -8.29 40.08
N LEU A 558 10.51 -8.88 39.10
CA LEU A 558 11.81 -8.40 38.63
C LEU A 558 11.70 -7.09 37.85
N TYR A 559 10.65 -6.96 37.03
CA TYR A 559 10.43 -5.80 36.16
C TYR A 559 9.37 -4.84 36.72
N ASP A 560 9.64 -3.54 36.69
CA ASP A 560 8.63 -2.50 36.79
C ASP A 560 7.82 -2.46 35.49
N LEU A 561 6.68 -3.17 35.49
CA LEU A 561 5.80 -3.22 34.34
C LEU A 561 5.26 -1.83 33.94
N ASN A 562 5.21 -0.88 34.88
CA ASN A 562 4.70 0.46 34.62
C ASN A 562 5.77 1.46 34.17
N HIS A 563 7.03 1.03 34.10
CA HIS A 563 8.13 1.88 33.69
C HIS A 563 7.87 2.48 32.29
N GLY A 564 8.03 3.81 32.18
CA GLY A 564 7.79 4.52 30.92
C GLY A 564 6.32 4.64 30.52
N HIS A 565 5.37 4.27 31.40
CA HIS A 565 3.92 4.41 31.18
C HIS A 565 3.43 3.72 29.88
N PRO A 566 3.61 2.39 29.75
CA PRO A 566 3.42 1.67 28.49
C PRO A 566 1.99 1.75 27.94
N TYR A 567 1.00 1.84 28.83
CA TYR A 567 -0.41 2.03 28.48
C TYR A 567 -0.66 3.29 27.63
N ARG A 568 0.21 4.30 27.67
CA ARG A 568 0.09 5.52 26.84
C ARG A 568 0.23 5.19 25.35
N TYR A 569 1.00 4.18 24.97
CA TYR A 569 1.17 3.79 23.57
C TYR A 569 -0.10 3.17 22.97
N ALA A 570 -0.99 2.61 23.79
CA ALA A 570 -2.31 2.20 23.32
C ALA A 570 -3.20 3.42 22.96
N CYS A 571 -2.97 4.57 23.60
CA CYS A 571 -3.67 5.83 23.33
C CYS A 571 -3.11 6.56 22.09
N ASP A 572 -1.94 6.16 21.60
CA ASP A 572 -1.22 6.72 20.44
C ASP A 572 -1.24 5.80 19.20
N SER A 573 -1.87 4.61 19.28
CA SER A 573 -1.78 3.64 18.19
C SER A 573 -2.37 4.17 16.87
N ARG A 574 -1.51 4.24 15.85
CA ARG A 574 -1.83 4.62 14.45
C ARG A 574 -1.78 3.43 13.48
N CYS A 575 -1.58 2.21 13.97
CA CYS A 575 -1.30 1.04 13.15
C CYS A 575 -2.56 0.28 12.67
N GLY A 576 -3.72 0.95 12.61
CA GLY A 576 -5.00 0.33 12.24
C GLY A 576 -5.51 -0.72 13.24
N CYS A 577 -4.90 -0.81 14.42
CA CYS A 577 -5.23 -1.77 15.48
C CYS A 577 -5.94 -1.09 16.67
N GLU A 578 -6.83 -0.15 16.39
CA GLU A 578 -7.44 0.74 17.39
C GLU A 578 -8.25 -0.04 18.44
N ASP A 579 -9.09 -0.98 18.00
CA ASP A 579 -9.87 -1.84 18.90
C ASP A 579 -8.99 -2.73 19.78
N LEU A 580 -7.92 -3.30 19.21
CA LEU A 580 -6.99 -4.18 19.94
C LEU A 580 -6.14 -3.39 20.94
N SER A 581 -5.63 -2.22 20.56
CA SER A 581 -4.87 -1.35 21.47
C SER A 581 -5.74 -0.90 22.65
N LYS A 582 -7.01 -0.56 22.40
CA LYS A 582 -7.99 -0.27 23.46
C LYS A 582 -8.29 -1.49 24.33
N ALA A 583 -8.36 -2.69 23.75
CA ALA A 583 -8.53 -3.92 24.53
C ALA A 583 -7.33 -4.16 25.46
N ALA A 584 -6.09 -3.96 24.99
CA ALA A 584 -4.89 -4.09 25.82
C ALA A 584 -4.88 -3.07 26.96
N LEU A 585 -5.31 -1.83 26.70
CA LEU A 585 -5.48 -0.79 27.71
C LEU A 585 -6.54 -1.17 28.77
N LYS A 586 -7.63 -1.81 28.36
CA LYS A 586 -8.67 -2.30 29.28
C LYS A 586 -8.14 -3.40 30.18
N VAL A 587 -7.44 -4.39 29.64
CA VAL A 587 -6.83 -5.46 30.46
C VAL A 587 -5.89 -4.87 31.51
N TRP A 588 -5.07 -3.89 31.13
CA TRP A 588 -4.20 -3.18 32.08
C TRP A 588 -4.99 -2.51 33.21
N TYR A 589 -6.07 -1.81 32.86
CA TYR A 589 -6.96 -1.15 33.83
C TYR A 589 -7.69 -2.15 34.73
N ASP A 590 -8.28 -3.19 34.16
CA ASP A 590 -9.06 -4.21 34.88
C ASP A 590 -8.17 -5.01 35.85
N ALA A 591 -6.88 -5.14 35.54
CA ALA A 591 -5.87 -5.72 36.44
C ALA A 591 -5.42 -4.76 37.57
N GLY A 592 -6.01 -3.57 37.69
CA GLY A 592 -5.71 -2.60 38.75
C GLY A 592 -4.33 -1.95 38.64
N GLN A 593 -3.72 -1.97 37.45
CA GLN A 593 -2.39 -1.38 37.26
C GLN A 593 -2.47 0.16 37.28
N PRO A 594 -1.41 0.84 37.78
CA PRO A 594 -1.38 2.29 37.84
C PRO A 594 -1.53 2.91 36.44
N MET A 595 -2.39 3.92 36.34
CA MET A 595 -2.66 4.66 35.12
C MET A 595 -2.83 6.14 35.42
N ASP A 596 -2.03 6.97 34.76
CA ASP A 596 -2.22 8.40 34.71
C ASP A 596 -3.29 8.73 33.67
N PHE A 597 -4.53 8.91 34.14
CA PHE A 597 -5.68 9.20 33.29
C PHE A 597 -5.50 10.51 32.50
N ALA A 598 -4.98 11.56 33.13
CA ALA A 598 -4.79 12.86 32.47
C ALA A 598 -3.86 12.73 31.26
N ALA A 599 -2.77 11.97 31.39
CA ALA A 599 -1.88 11.73 30.26
C ALA A 599 -2.46 10.82 29.18
N CYS A 600 -3.26 9.81 29.55
CA CYS A 600 -3.99 8.97 28.58
C CYS A 600 -4.99 9.80 27.76
N ILE A 601 -5.76 10.64 28.46
CA ILE A 601 -6.72 11.57 27.88
C ILE A 601 -6.00 12.53 26.93
N HIS A 602 -4.86 13.08 27.34
CA HIS A 602 -4.05 13.95 26.50
C HIS A 602 -3.56 13.24 25.23
N ALA A 603 -2.94 12.07 25.36
CA ALA A 603 -2.42 11.27 24.26
C ALA A 603 -3.52 10.83 23.27
N ALA A 604 -4.66 10.36 23.78
CA ALA A 604 -5.82 9.99 22.95
C ALA A 604 -6.39 11.21 22.21
N SER A 605 -6.41 12.37 22.87
CA SER A 605 -6.94 13.59 22.29
C SER A 605 -6.07 14.11 21.14
N ILE A 606 -4.72 14.10 21.26
CA ILE A 606 -3.82 14.54 20.19
C ILE A 606 -3.87 13.60 18.97
N ASN A 607 -4.18 12.32 19.16
CA ASN A 607 -4.20 11.33 18.08
C ASN A 607 -5.59 11.05 17.49
N GLY A 608 -6.66 11.67 18.00
CA GLY A 608 -8.01 11.46 17.46
C GLY A 608 -8.72 10.20 17.96
N ARG A 609 -8.24 9.58 19.05
CA ARG A 609 -8.76 8.32 19.63
C ARG A 609 -10.01 8.54 20.48
N VAL A 610 -11.10 8.91 19.82
CA VAL A 610 -12.41 9.16 20.46
C VAL A 610 -12.95 7.92 21.17
N ASP A 611 -12.63 6.74 20.68
CA ASP A 611 -12.98 5.44 21.28
C ASP A 611 -12.38 5.25 22.69
N VAL A 612 -11.15 5.73 22.91
CA VAL A 612 -10.46 5.71 24.21
C VAL A 612 -11.02 6.80 25.12
N LEU A 613 -11.25 8.01 24.59
CA LEU A 613 -11.86 9.11 25.34
C LEU A 613 -13.27 8.76 25.86
N ASP A 614 -14.11 8.17 25.01
CA ASP A 614 -15.44 7.70 25.40
C ASP A 614 -15.37 6.59 26.45
N TRP A 615 -14.39 5.69 26.35
CA TRP A 615 -14.20 4.63 27.34
C TRP A 615 -13.76 5.20 28.69
N LEU A 616 -12.79 6.12 28.71
CA LEU A 616 -12.32 6.78 29.94
C LEU A 616 -13.42 7.61 30.60
N LEU A 617 -14.24 8.32 29.82
CA LEU A 617 -15.32 9.14 30.39
C LEU A 617 -16.46 8.29 30.98
N ARG A 618 -16.79 7.16 30.36
CA ARG A 618 -18.02 6.41 30.67
C ARG A 618 -17.80 5.15 31.49
N SER A 619 -16.59 4.58 31.47
CA SER A 619 -16.34 3.21 31.94
C SER A 619 -15.16 3.09 32.91
N THR A 620 -14.46 4.17 33.24
CA THR A 620 -13.34 4.15 34.20
C THR A 620 -13.56 5.14 35.34
N SER A 621 -12.69 5.08 36.35
CA SER A 621 -12.64 6.00 37.50
C SER A 621 -12.03 7.37 37.18
N ALA A 622 -11.83 7.72 35.90
CA ALA A 622 -11.28 9.01 35.50
C ALA A 622 -12.24 10.14 35.94
N SER A 623 -11.73 11.05 36.77
CA SER A 623 -12.50 12.16 37.31
C SER A 623 -12.54 13.34 36.32
N GLU A 624 -13.52 14.24 36.46
CA GLU A 624 -13.54 15.49 35.67
C GLU A 624 -12.24 16.30 35.87
N GLN A 625 -11.58 16.18 37.03
CA GLN A 625 -10.29 16.83 37.29
C GLN A 625 -9.16 16.28 36.43
N ASP A 626 -9.18 14.98 36.07
CA ASP A 626 -8.19 14.39 35.15
C ASP A 626 -8.35 14.96 33.75
N PHE A 627 -9.59 15.17 33.30
CA PHE A 627 -9.90 15.83 32.04
C PHE A 627 -9.47 17.30 32.04
N VAL A 628 -9.68 18.02 33.14
CA VAL A 628 -9.17 19.40 33.32
C VAL A 628 -7.64 19.42 33.27
N ARG A 629 -6.97 18.53 34.01
CA ARG A 629 -5.51 18.43 34.03
C ARG A 629 -4.95 18.12 32.64
N ALA A 630 -5.55 17.18 31.89
CA ALA A 630 -5.16 16.86 30.52
C ALA A 630 -5.27 18.04 29.56
N TRP A 631 -6.24 18.94 29.80
CA TRP A 631 -6.53 20.09 28.96
C TRP A 631 -5.62 21.30 29.26
N SER A 632 -5.39 21.60 30.55
CA SER A 632 -4.76 22.85 30.99
C SER A 632 -3.42 22.72 31.70
N SER A 633 -2.97 21.52 32.09
CA SER A 633 -1.71 21.35 32.87
C SER A 633 -0.47 21.69 32.05
N ASN A 634 0.47 22.42 32.66
CA ASN A 634 1.76 22.77 32.06
C ASN A 634 2.72 21.57 31.94
N GLU A 635 2.35 20.40 32.48
CA GLU A 635 3.10 19.15 32.35
C GLU A 635 3.05 18.59 30.91
N PHE A 636 2.10 19.06 30.10
CA PHE A 636 1.95 18.68 28.70
C PHE A 636 2.45 19.81 27.77
N PRO A 637 3.06 19.49 26.62
CA PRO A 637 3.71 20.49 25.77
C PRO A 637 2.72 21.54 25.22
N ASP A 638 3.15 22.81 25.19
CA ASP A 638 2.43 23.90 24.53
C ASP A 638 2.74 23.95 23.02
N LYS A 639 1.86 24.58 22.24
CA LYS A 639 2.07 24.84 20.81
C LYS A 639 3.34 25.64 20.50
N THR A 640 3.84 26.41 21.47
CA THR A 640 5.01 27.28 21.36
C THR A 640 6.32 26.58 21.71
N GLU A 641 6.28 25.46 22.43
CA GLU A 641 7.44 24.71 22.90
C GLU A 641 7.51 23.34 22.20
N SER A 642 7.83 23.29 20.89
CA SER A 642 8.58 22.15 20.34
C SER A 642 8.71 22.16 18.81
N GLY A 643 9.97 22.17 18.35
CA GLY A 643 10.37 21.53 17.09
C GLY A 643 9.99 20.03 17.02
N ASN A 644 9.65 19.40 18.15
CA ASN A 644 9.06 18.05 18.21
C ASN A 644 7.56 17.98 17.84
N MET A 645 6.79 19.07 17.95
CA MET A 645 5.38 19.11 17.54
C MET A 645 5.26 19.13 16.01
N TYR A 646 6.31 19.65 15.34
CA TYR A 646 6.53 19.59 13.90
C TYR A 646 7.52 18.49 13.46
N ALA A 647 8.21 17.78 14.36
CA ALA A 647 9.03 16.62 13.99
C ALA A 647 8.16 15.41 13.59
N TYR A 648 6.91 15.37 14.06
CA TYR A 648 5.85 14.47 13.58
C TYR A 648 5.28 14.88 12.21
N ASP A 649 5.74 16.00 11.62
CA ASP A 649 5.31 16.57 10.34
C ASP A 649 6.18 16.10 9.15
N ARG A 650 7.19 15.25 9.36
CA ARG A 650 7.82 14.53 8.24
C ARG A 650 6.90 13.39 7.76
N GLY A 651 5.78 13.76 7.16
CA GLY A 651 5.04 12.90 6.24
C GLY A 651 3.57 12.58 6.56
N ASN A 652 2.85 13.31 7.43
CA ASN A 652 1.44 12.99 7.71
C ASN A 652 0.50 14.21 7.68
N PRO A 653 -0.52 14.25 6.78
CA PRO A 653 -1.37 15.43 6.56
C PRO A 653 -2.63 15.54 7.44
N ASP A 654 -2.74 14.84 8.58
CA ASP A 654 -4.07 14.61 9.16
C ASP A 654 -4.55 15.61 10.24
N LYS A 655 -4.92 16.82 9.79
CA LYS A 655 -5.69 17.81 10.59
C LYS A 655 -7.06 17.27 11.08
N ALA A 656 -7.54 16.14 10.55
CA ALA A 656 -8.85 15.58 10.91
C ALA A 656 -8.88 14.95 12.30
N ASN A 657 -7.77 14.40 12.80
CA ASN A 657 -7.72 13.76 14.11
C ASN A 657 -7.97 14.75 15.26
N HIS A 658 -7.39 15.95 15.18
CA HIS A 658 -7.64 17.02 16.16
C HIS A 658 -9.08 17.53 16.13
N ALA A 659 -9.72 17.52 14.95
CA ALA A 659 -11.10 17.94 14.79
C ALA A 659 -12.08 16.98 15.46
N LYS A 660 -11.87 15.67 15.32
CA LYS A 660 -12.66 14.62 15.96
C LYS A 660 -12.61 14.75 17.48
N SER A 661 -11.41 14.83 18.06
CA SER A 661 -11.23 15.00 19.50
C SER A 661 -11.86 16.29 20.01
N LEU A 662 -11.64 17.43 19.33
CA LEU A 662 -12.21 18.70 19.78
C LEU A 662 -13.74 18.71 19.75
N ALA A 663 -14.35 18.10 18.72
CA ALA A 663 -15.80 17.94 18.66
C ALA A 663 -16.31 17.07 19.82
N TRP A 664 -15.61 15.98 20.14
CA TRP A 664 -15.92 15.13 21.28
C TRP A 664 -15.84 15.89 22.62
N TRP A 665 -14.77 16.68 22.84
CA TRP A 665 -14.59 17.51 24.04
C TRP A 665 -15.74 18.50 24.21
N ARG A 666 -16.13 19.20 23.15
CA ARG A 666 -17.25 20.17 23.19
C ARG A 666 -18.60 19.51 23.45
N ALA A 667 -18.80 18.29 22.96
CA ALA A 667 -20.05 17.56 23.11
C ALA A 667 -20.21 16.97 24.51
N ASN A 668 -19.13 16.43 25.09
CA ASN A 668 -19.20 15.69 26.35
C ASN A 668 -18.73 16.49 27.57
N LEU A 669 -17.77 17.41 27.41
CA LEU A 669 -17.20 18.23 28.49
C LEU A 669 -17.09 19.71 28.08
N PRO A 670 -18.23 20.39 27.83
CA PRO A 670 -18.26 21.75 27.29
C PRO A 670 -17.62 22.80 28.22
N ASN A 671 -17.59 22.53 29.53
CA ASN A 671 -16.96 23.44 30.50
C ASN A 671 -15.43 23.40 30.41
N VAL A 672 -14.85 22.20 30.28
CA VAL A 672 -13.41 22.02 30.07
C VAL A 672 -12.97 22.58 28.72
N ALA A 673 -13.75 22.31 27.65
CA ALA A 673 -13.45 22.80 26.30
C ALA A 673 -13.51 24.34 26.16
N LYS A 674 -14.10 25.06 27.13
CA LYS A 674 -14.13 26.53 27.20
C LYS A 674 -12.95 27.13 27.96
N MET A 675 -12.12 26.31 28.60
CA MET A 675 -10.97 26.81 29.36
C MET A 675 -9.94 27.48 28.45
N PRO A 676 -9.30 28.57 28.92
CA PRO A 676 -8.44 29.41 28.09
C PRO A 676 -7.11 28.75 27.73
N VAL A 677 -6.58 27.87 28.60
CA VAL A 677 -5.33 27.14 28.37
C VAL A 677 -5.66 25.82 27.69
N ASN A 678 -5.12 25.62 26.49
CA ASN A 678 -5.28 24.41 25.70
C ASN A 678 -3.91 23.86 25.33
N ARG A 679 -3.54 22.76 25.98
CA ARG A 679 -2.24 22.08 25.82
C ARG A 679 -2.17 21.15 24.61
N GLY A 680 -3.19 21.11 23.76
CA GLY A 680 -3.20 20.33 22.52
C GLY A 680 -3.27 21.19 21.25
N PRO A 681 -3.10 20.59 20.06
CA PRO A 681 -3.19 21.26 18.76
C PRO A 681 -4.63 21.69 18.38
N TYR A 682 -5.57 21.81 19.33
CA TYR A 682 -6.98 22.14 19.07
C TYR A 682 -7.20 23.65 18.83
N CYS A 683 -6.45 24.26 17.91
CA CYS A 683 -6.83 25.57 17.36
C CYS A 683 -8.11 25.36 16.55
N ASN A 684 -9.25 25.81 17.09
CA ASN A 684 -10.59 25.79 16.51
C ASN A 684 -10.66 25.53 14.99
N PRO A 685 -10.49 24.28 14.52
CA PRO A 685 -10.28 24.03 13.11
C PRO A 685 -11.64 24.07 12.41
N VAL A 686 -11.70 24.59 11.19
CA VAL A 686 -12.93 24.61 10.36
C VAL A 686 -13.62 23.24 10.35
N HIS A 687 -12.82 22.16 10.36
CA HIS A 687 -13.27 20.77 10.46
C HIS A 687 -14.02 20.43 11.76
N ALA A 688 -13.63 20.95 12.93
CA ALA A 688 -14.33 20.67 14.19
C ALA A 688 -15.68 21.40 14.24
N HIS A 689 -15.76 22.63 13.71
CA HIS A 689 -17.01 23.35 13.56
C HIS A 689 -17.96 22.65 12.59
N TYR A 690 -17.43 22.18 11.46
CA TYR A 690 -18.19 21.36 10.51
C TYR A 690 -18.69 20.07 11.18
N MET A 691 -17.84 19.35 11.91
CA MET A 691 -18.21 18.12 12.61
C MET A 691 -19.23 18.37 13.74
N GLN A 692 -19.08 19.46 14.50
CA GLN A 692 -20.03 19.88 15.53
C GLN A 692 -21.36 20.32 14.93
N TYR A 693 -21.36 21.00 13.78
CA TYR A 693 -22.57 21.34 13.03
C TYR A 693 -23.30 20.10 12.52
N VAL A 694 -22.56 19.09 12.06
CA VAL A 694 -23.11 17.78 11.68
C VAL A 694 -23.73 17.06 12.89
N LEU A 695 -23.07 17.09 14.05
CA LEU A 695 -23.56 16.42 15.28
C LEU A 695 -24.68 17.16 16.01
N SER A 696 -24.78 18.49 15.88
CA SER A 696 -25.78 19.33 16.60
C SER A 696 -27.10 19.50 15.84
N ASN A 697 -27.15 19.20 14.54
CA ASN A 697 -28.38 19.08 13.78
C ASN A 697 -29.13 17.78 14.14
N ARG A 698 -29.91 17.80 15.24
CA ARG A 698 -30.71 16.66 15.72
C ARG A 698 -31.87 16.22 14.80
N ASP A 699 -32.16 16.96 13.72
CA ASP A 699 -33.08 16.51 12.66
C ASP A 699 -32.40 15.59 11.63
N ALA A 700 -31.08 15.44 11.70
CA ALA A 700 -30.39 14.26 11.22
C ALA A 700 -30.26 13.30 12.41
N LYS A 701 -31.25 12.41 12.59
CA LYS A 701 -30.98 11.18 13.37
C LYS A 701 -29.66 10.58 12.81
N PHE A 702 -28.78 10.08 13.65
CA PHE A 702 -27.69 9.21 13.22
C PHE A 702 -27.68 8.10 14.25
N THR A 703 -28.16 6.93 13.84
CA THR A 703 -28.30 5.76 14.69
C THR A 703 -26.91 5.14 14.81
N VAL A 704 -26.17 5.48 15.86
CA VAL A 704 -25.03 4.66 16.28
C VAL A 704 -25.61 3.38 16.89
N LYS A 705 -25.81 2.34 16.06
CA LYS A 705 -26.10 1.00 16.58
C LYS A 705 -24.79 0.38 17.07
N ARG A 706 -24.71 0.17 18.39
CA ARG A 706 -23.81 -0.79 19.03
C ARG A 706 -23.89 -2.13 18.27
N ILE A 707 -22.75 -2.60 17.77
CA ILE A 707 -22.58 -4.02 17.45
C ILE A 707 -22.62 -4.76 18.80
N ARG A 708 -23.73 -5.42 19.08
CA ARG A 708 -23.81 -6.54 20.02
C ARG A 708 -23.91 -7.81 19.17
N ALA A 709 -23.02 -8.75 19.46
CA ALA A 709 -23.06 -10.12 18.98
C ALA A 709 -24.38 -10.81 19.35
N ALA A 710 -24.85 -11.70 18.46
CA ALA A 710 -25.55 -12.95 18.79
C ALA A 710 -25.67 -13.77 17.49
N GLY A 711 -25.02 -14.92 17.47
CA GLY A 711 -24.89 -15.85 16.34
C GLY A 711 -23.50 -16.42 16.27
#